data_AF-A0A9D5TKM9-F1
#
_entry.id   AF-A0A9D5TKM9-F1
#
_cell.length_a   1.000
_cell.length_b   1.000
_cell.length_c   1.000
_cell.angle_alpha   90.00
_cell.angle_beta   90.00
_cell.angle_gamma   90.00
#
_symmetry.space_group_name_H-M   'P 1'
#
loop_
_entity.id
_entity.type
_entity.pdbx_description
1 polymer ?
#
loop_
_entity_poly.entity_id
_entity_poly.type
_entity_poly.pdbx_seq_one_letter_code
_entity_poly.pdbx_strand_id
1 'polypeptide(L)'
;MTEQSNIGATLLIGGNLICNTMYARGLLSAIEVTSILAGNSPFSLACNTATGQEYALDAIGVDRGNCLEKYLQTHRAEYLVLDLHYVCQPLFTDGENYYTKMPDAPQIGKPVSINDLSREQKKKLIECYADLLLKYFPGKNIALIKTVKTEFIAVKNRVRAQENEKFNQFIEECENWFLKRTGCMYIETLKFYFMEKKSTGTQYEGEAYLDLADNVRRFVRQQHVRRRPIFRYSLDRYCRYYDNIYKRAFGAFLRTDNAVENLVYSSEPWFVKENYELLRAADKLLKSGYKDLASALDMSMKNADMLKALLLAMDAVLNKDYVNPEIRYDLLFEQRITVRALWQAVRKYAAEHWKRPFPEQITEVNYGYYFSLMQLQMTTDKTICAQALKTIQALGTDETVELLPTAVDIWGSCVSRLAFQYDNVAHLCKMVFRGNLFQALPLFLDAPPVHYNKLHFMPPITADNKVVQYQLDSTLRAQLDKTESDWVVIDLYTLTALSIFKLHEKIYCDNQNFCSKKFGASKVTLHKEFTDEQIFAELDRFAAYLRKRYGDKIILIKHKRMEHYLDFEGKLKRFGQKEYNDSTERNPYNDRYTNHFAKKCGCYYIDIVDQFLSDEMNLLYLNTVHYENEFYTEVCKIMRHIISEQPNQRHFTTYDSLTKIRRIAKLNAKNPGSPVIKRLFPNGWLDELLFKLPAKTVSDHAADLARLYDERCPSFASAQRLLAAQGNAKLLDVLSEGAKT
;
A
#
# COMPACT_ATOMS: atom_id res chain seq x y z
N MET A 1 -23.33 30.89 -16.92
CA MET A 1 -24.77 31.23 -16.90
C MET A 1 -25.51 29.95 -16.55
N THR A 2 -26.18 29.96 -15.40
CA THR A 2 -26.79 28.80 -14.74
C THR A 2 -28.24 28.63 -15.16
N GLU A 3 -28.55 27.56 -15.90
CA GLU A 3 -29.92 27.06 -16.00
C GLU A 3 -30.33 26.48 -14.63
N GLN A 4 -31.02 27.28 -13.83
CA GLN A 4 -31.84 26.80 -12.72
C GLN A 4 -33.10 26.15 -13.30
N SER A 5 -33.04 24.85 -13.56
CA SER A 5 -34.25 24.04 -13.77
C SER A 5 -34.90 23.76 -12.41
N ASN A 6 -36.14 24.23 -12.23
CA ASN A 6 -37.04 23.93 -11.11
C ASN A 6 -36.92 22.48 -10.62
N ILE A 7 -36.45 22.28 -9.39
CA ILE A 7 -36.54 21.00 -8.68
C ILE A 7 -37.80 21.08 -7.80
N GLY A 8 -38.92 20.58 -8.31
CA GLY A 8 -40.20 20.49 -7.58
C GLY A 8 -40.44 19.14 -6.90
N ALA A 9 -39.49 18.20 -6.97
CA ALA A 9 -39.63 16.85 -6.42
C ALA A 9 -39.16 16.78 -4.96
N THR A 10 -39.97 16.14 -4.11
CA THR A 10 -39.71 16.03 -2.66
C THR A 10 -39.04 14.70 -2.32
N LEU A 11 -37.87 14.73 -1.67
CA LEU A 11 -37.07 13.54 -1.33
C LEU A 11 -37.12 13.24 0.17
N LEU A 12 -37.41 11.98 0.51
CA LEU A 12 -37.23 11.42 1.84
C LEU A 12 -35.95 10.59 1.87
N ILE A 13 -35.10 10.81 2.88
CA ILE A 13 -33.85 10.08 3.05
C ILE A 13 -33.95 9.20 4.30
N GLY A 14 -33.74 7.89 4.14
CA GLY A 14 -33.67 6.90 5.22
C GLY A 14 -32.27 6.30 5.40
N GLY A 15 -31.96 5.79 6.59
CA GLY A 15 -30.64 5.24 6.92
C GLY A 15 -29.74 6.25 7.64
N ASN A 16 -28.70 5.78 8.33
CA ASN A 16 -27.93 6.66 9.24
C ASN A 16 -26.48 6.91 8.81
N LEU A 17 -25.78 5.97 8.17
CA LEU A 17 -24.35 6.18 7.93
C LEU A 17 -24.09 6.95 6.64
N ILE A 18 -24.68 6.51 5.54
CA ILE A 18 -24.35 7.05 4.21
C ILE A 18 -25.24 8.25 3.94
N CYS A 19 -26.54 8.04 4.04
CA CYS A 19 -27.59 9.02 3.83
C CYS A 19 -27.45 10.28 4.71
N ASN A 20 -27.32 10.13 6.04
CA ASN A 20 -27.12 11.30 6.92
C ASN A 20 -25.78 11.99 6.69
N THR A 21 -24.73 11.27 6.29
CA THR A 21 -23.43 11.90 5.98
C THR A 21 -23.54 12.78 4.73
N MET A 22 -24.29 12.38 3.71
CA MET A 22 -24.54 13.23 2.54
C MET A 22 -25.29 14.52 2.94
N TYR A 23 -26.33 14.38 3.76
CA TYR A 23 -27.09 15.53 4.26
C TYR A 23 -26.25 16.46 5.14
N ALA A 24 -25.53 15.92 6.13
CA ALA A 24 -24.68 16.68 7.05
C ALA A 24 -23.55 17.45 6.33
N ARG A 25 -23.13 16.97 5.15
CA ARG A 25 -22.14 17.63 4.30
C ARG A 25 -22.74 18.66 3.34
N GLY A 26 -24.06 18.90 3.39
CA GLY A 26 -24.76 19.81 2.49
C GLY A 26 -24.76 19.34 1.03
N LEU A 27 -24.54 18.05 0.78
CA LEU A 27 -24.45 17.49 -0.58
C LEU A 27 -25.83 17.26 -1.20
N LEU A 28 -26.90 17.34 -0.42
CA LEU A 28 -28.30 17.35 -0.85
C LEU A 28 -28.92 18.59 -0.21
N SER A 29 -29.54 19.46 -1.02
CA SER A 29 -30.03 20.75 -0.53
C SER A 29 -31.34 20.59 0.24
N ALA A 30 -31.64 21.56 1.13
CA ALA A 30 -32.91 21.61 1.86
C ALA A 30 -34.15 21.82 0.96
N ILE A 31 -33.95 22.18 -0.32
CA ILE A 31 -35.01 22.30 -1.33
C ILE A 31 -35.34 20.93 -1.96
N GLU A 32 -34.38 19.99 -1.92
CA GLU A 32 -34.55 18.61 -2.42
C GLU A 32 -35.12 17.68 -1.33
N VAL A 33 -34.78 17.90 -0.04
CA VAL A 33 -35.12 16.99 1.08
C VAL A 33 -36.24 17.56 1.95
N THR A 34 -37.43 16.98 1.92
CA THR A 34 -38.58 17.46 2.71
C THR A 34 -38.57 16.97 4.15
N SER A 35 -37.89 15.87 4.46
CA SER A 35 -37.71 15.33 5.81
C SER A 35 -36.63 14.24 5.87
N ILE A 36 -36.16 13.92 7.08
CA ILE A 36 -35.08 12.93 7.31
C ILE A 36 -35.63 11.81 8.20
N LEU A 37 -35.65 10.58 7.68
CA LEU A 37 -35.84 9.34 8.45
C LEU A 37 -34.52 8.95 9.13
N ALA A 38 -34.04 9.79 10.06
CA ALA A 38 -32.80 9.52 10.77
C ALA A 38 -33.02 8.40 11.81
N GLY A 39 -32.34 7.27 11.63
CA GLY A 39 -32.19 6.26 12.68
C GLY A 39 -33.16 5.07 12.68
N ASN A 40 -34.05 4.93 11.70
CA ASN A 40 -34.89 3.73 11.61
C ASN A 40 -34.17 2.60 10.89
N SER A 41 -34.00 1.49 11.59
CA SER A 41 -33.65 0.22 11.01
C SER A 41 -34.90 -0.45 10.43
N PRO A 42 -34.77 -1.35 9.44
CA PRO A 42 -35.86 -2.23 9.03
C PRO A 42 -36.52 -3.01 10.18
N PHE A 43 -35.84 -3.09 11.32
CA PHE A 43 -36.26 -3.84 12.50
C PHE A 43 -37.15 -3.05 13.47
N SER A 44 -37.32 -1.74 13.28
CA SER A 44 -38.16 -0.88 14.12
C SER A 44 -39.67 -1.06 13.87
N LEU A 45 -40.14 -2.27 13.52
CA LEU A 45 -41.50 -2.55 13.08
C LEU A 45 -42.22 -3.53 13.99
N ALA A 46 -43.10 -2.97 14.81
CA ALA A 46 -44.20 -3.69 15.43
C ALA A 46 -45.35 -2.73 15.77
N CYS A 47 -46.51 -3.00 15.18
CA CYS A 47 -47.74 -2.27 15.43
C CYS A 47 -48.01 -2.15 16.94
N ASN A 48 -48.17 -0.92 17.45
CA ASN A 48 -48.80 -0.73 18.75
C ASN A 48 -50.03 0.17 18.63
N THR A 49 -51.20 -0.47 18.75
CA THR A 49 -52.48 0.18 19.01
C THR A 49 -52.61 0.44 20.51
N ALA A 50 -51.79 1.31 21.11
CA ALA A 50 -52.07 1.85 22.45
C ALA A 50 -51.09 2.94 22.84
N THR A 51 -51.65 4.15 23.04
CA THR A 51 -51.38 5.17 24.06
C THR A 51 -51.21 6.56 23.44
N GLY A 52 -52.20 7.40 23.70
CA GLY A 52 -52.27 8.78 23.23
C GLY A 52 -51.35 9.71 24.00
N GLN A 53 -50.04 9.60 23.79
CA GLN A 53 -49.09 10.66 24.16
C GLN A 53 -48.33 11.15 22.92
N GLU A 54 -48.51 12.44 22.62
CA GLU A 54 -47.72 13.15 21.63
C GLU A 54 -46.30 13.34 22.15
N TYR A 55 -45.36 12.55 21.66
CA TYR A 55 -43.94 12.91 21.75
C TYR A 55 -43.62 13.92 20.64
N ALA A 56 -42.95 15.01 21.00
CA ALA A 56 -42.33 15.91 20.03
C ALA A 56 -41.43 15.09 19.09
N LEU A 57 -41.62 15.28 17.77
CA LEU A 57 -41.05 14.43 16.71
C LEU A 57 -39.57 14.73 16.47
N ASP A 58 -38.74 14.36 17.43
CA ASP A 58 -37.29 14.24 17.26
C ASP A 58 -37.03 12.87 16.61
N ALA A 59 -36.00 12.74 15.76
CA ALA A 59 -35.64 11.48 15.07
C ALA A 59 -35.47 10.25 15.99
N ILE A 60 -35.23 10.50 17.28
CA ILE A 60 -35.12 9.49 18.35
C ILE A 60 -36.51 8.92 18.75
N GLY A 61 -37.59 9.67 18.56
CA GLY A 61 -38.97 9.28 18.89
C GLY A 61 -39.61 8.27 17.93
N VAL A 62 -39.17 8.21 16.67
CA VAL A 62 -39.76 7.29 15.67
C VAL A 62 -39.35 5.83 15.92
N ASP A 63 -38.07 5.58 16.24
CA ASP A 63 -37.55 4.25 16.64
C ASP A 63 -38.07 3.85 18.04
N ARG A 64 -38.17 4.81 18.97
CA ARG A 64 -38.70 4.58 20.34
C ARG A 64 -40.21 4.30 20.38
N GLY A 65 -40.99 4.94 19.52
CA GLY A 65 -42.45 4.85 19.51
C GLY A 65 -43.02 3.88 18.48
N ASN A 66 -42.18 3.20 17.68
CA ASN A 66 -42.62 2.31 16.59
C ASN A 66 -43.57 3.02 15.60
N CYS A 67 -43.30 4.29 15.34
CA CYS A 67 -44.22 5.22 14.69
C CYS A 67 -43.87 5.45 13.21
N LEU A 68 -43.12 4.55 12.57
CA LEU A 68 -42.67 4.72 11.18
C LEU A 68 -43.87 4.96 10.24
N GLU A 69 -44.93 4.17 10.35
CA GLU A 69 -46.14 4.35 9.53
C GLU A 69 -46.79 5.73 9.77
N LYS A 70 -46.91 6.18 11.02
CA LYS A 70 -47.43 7.51 11.39
C LYS A 70 -46.53 8.64 10.86
N TYR A 71 -45.21 8.45 10.86
CA TYR A 71 -44.26 9.39 10.29
C TYR A 71 -44.45 9.53 8.77
N LEU A 72 -44.56 8.40 8.06
CA LEU A 72 -44.81 8.37 6.61
C LEU A 72 -46.17 8.97 6.22
N GLN A 73 -47.18 8.89 7.09
CA GLN A 73 -48.48 9.55 6.87
C GLN A 73 -48.38 11.08 6.92
N THR A 74 -47.51 11.62 7.77
CA THR A 74 -47.40 13.06 8.05
C THR A 74 -46.32 13.75 7.21
N HIS A 75 -45.32 13.02 6.75
CA HIS A 75 -44.18 13.54 5.98
C HIS A 75 -44.19 12.97 4.55
N ARG A 76 -45.00 13.59 3.68
CA ARG A 76 -45.12 13.15 2.27
C ARG A 76 -43.88 13.55 1.45
N ALA A 77 -43.40 12.60 0.67
CA ALA A 77 -42.35 12.80 -0.32
C ALA A 77 -42.70 12.03 -1.61
N GLU A 78 -42.16 12.46 -2.75
CA GLU A 78 -42.31 11.77 -4.03
C GLU A 78 -41.35 10.59 -4.16
N TYR A 79 -40.13 10.73 -3.62
CA TYR A 79 -39.06 9.75 -3.72
C TYR A 79 -38.52 9.37 -2.35
N LEU A 80 -38.04 8.13 -2.23
CA LEU A 80 -37.36 7.61 -1.06
C LEU A 80 -35.98 7.08 -1.45
N VAL A 81 -34.92 7.56 -0.78
CA VAL A 81 -33.56 7.02 -0.90
C VAL A 81 -33.14 6.48 0.47
N LEU A 82 -32.66 5.23 0.53
CA LEU A 82 -32.24 4.62 1.79
C LEU A 82 -31.01 3.73 1.68
N ASP A 83 -30.32 3.50 2.79
CA ASP A 83 -29.29 2.48 2.96
C ASP A 83 -29.69 1.48 4.07
N LEU A 84 -29.24 0.22 3.97
CA LEU A 84 -29.52 -0.82 4.97
C LEU A 84 -28.38 -1.01 5.97
N HIS A 85 -27.37 -0.12 6.06
CA HIS A 85 -26.21 -0.32 6.96
C HIS A 85 -26.61 -0.60 8.42
N TYR A 86 -27.74 -0.04 8.85
CA TYR A 86 -28.27 -0.20 10.20
C TYR A 86 -28.73 -1.61 10.55
N VAL A 87 -28.98 -2.48 9.56
CA VAL A 87 -29.32 -3.87 9.85
C VAL A 87 -28.17 -4.59 10.57
N CYS A 88 -26.93 -4.12 10.44
CA CYS A 88 -25.78 -4.74 11.08
C CYS A 88 -25.52 -4.28 12.53
N GLN A 89 -26.37 -3.42 13.10
CA GLN A 89 -26.23 -2.98 14.50
C GLN A 89 -26.90 -3.97 15.48
N PRO A 90 -26.46 -4.02 16.75
CA PRO A 90 -27.17 -4.78 17.78
C PRO A 90 -28.63 -4.34 17.90
N LEU A 91 -29.52 -5.30 18.16
CA LEU A 91 -30.94 -5.04 18.39
C LEU A 91 -31.26 -5.17 19.88
N PHE A 92 -32.21 -4.38 20.37
CA PHE A 92 -32.86 -4.59 21.66
C PHE A 92 -34.21 -5.26 21.41
N THR A 93 -34.65 -6.09 22.36
CA THR A 93 -35.92 -6.83 22.24
C THR A 93 -36.86 -6.50 23.38
N ASP A 94 -38.14 -6.33 23.06
CA ASP A 94 -39.24 -6.29 24.03
C ASP A 94 -40.39 -7.16 23.50
N GLY A 95 -40.60 -8.34 24.08
CA GLY A 95 -41.53 -9.33 23.55
C GLY A 95 -41.17 -9.78 22.12
N GLU A 96 -42.09 -9.59 21.16
CA GLU A 96 -41.89 -9.88 19.74
C GLU A 96 -41.28 -8.70 18.95
N ASN A 97 -40.96 -7.59 19.62
CA ASN A 97 -40.56 -6.34 18.99
C ASN A 97 -39.03 -6.16 19.03
N TYR A 98 -38.49 -5.51 18.00
CA TYR A 98 -37.06 -5.20 17.86
C TYR A 98 -36.82 -3.69 17.78
N TYR A 99 -35.71 -3.22 18.39
CA TYR A 99 -35.34 -1.80 18.42
C TYR A 99 -33.84 -1.63 18.12
N THR A 100 -33.45 -0.53 17.48
CA THR A 100 -32.03 -0.22 17.20
C THR A 100 -31.36 0.73 18.16
N LYS A 101 -32.12 1.34 19.08
CA LYS A 101 -31.60 2.12 20.21
C LYS A 101 -32.37 1.77 21.48
N MET A 102 -31.67 1.77 22.61
CA MET A 102 -32.27 1.50 23.93
C MET A 102 -33.36 2.55 24.25
N PRO A 103 -34.61 2.15 24.48
CA PRO A 103 -35.63 3.04 25.03
C PRO A 103 -35.30 3.38 26.49
N ASP A 104 -35.75 4.53 26.99
CA ASP A 104 -35.49 4.99 28.38
C ASP A 104 -36.28 4.18 29.45
N ALA A 105 -36.57 2.91 29.20
CA ALA A 105 -37.35 2.03 30.08
C ALA A 105 -36.43 1.03 30.81
N PRO A 106 -36.50 0.93 32.15
CA PRO A 106 -35.63 0.06 32.95
C PRO A 106 -35.88 -1.45 32.79
N GLN A 107 -36.83 -1.87 31.93
CA GLN A 107 -37.33 -3.25 31.82
C GLN A 107 -36.86 -4.00 30.56
N ILE A 108 -36.10 -3.36 29.66
CA ILE A 108 -35.78 -3.92 28.34
C ILE A 108 -34.54 -4.83 28.43
N GLY A 109 -34.63 -6.01 27.81
CA GLY A 109 -33.63 -7.07 27.88
C GLY A 109 -32.25 -6.69 27.33
N LYS A 110 -31.25 -7.57 27.57
CA LYS A 110 -29.89 -7.42 27.02
C LYS A 110 -29.94 -7.31 25.49
N PRO A 111 -29.05 -6.52 24.86
CA PRO A 111 -28.98 -6.44 23.41
C PRO A 111 -28.76 -7.84 22.81
N VAL A 112 -29.59 -8.19 21.83
CA VAL A 112 -29.49 -9.41 21.05
C VAL A 112 -28.68 -9.09 19.79
N SER A 113 -27.69 -9.93 19.49
CA SER A 113 -26.96 -9.76 18.23
C SER A 113 -27.90 -10.10 17.09
N ILE A 114 -27.88 -9.34 15.99
CA ILE A 114 -28.60 -9.77 14.79
C ILE A 114 -28.13 -11.15 14.31
N ASN A 115 -26.89 -11.54 14.62
CA ASN A 115 -26.37 -12.87 14.34
C ASN A 115 -27.14 -13.99 15.06
N ASP A 116 -27.82 -13.67 16.16
CA ASP A 116 -28.59 -14.64 16.96
C ASP A 116 -29.98 -14.93 16.35
N LEU A 117 -30.44 -14.12 15.39
CA LEU A 117 -31.68 -14.37 14.66
C LEU A 117 -31.49 -15.38 13.53
N SER A 118 -32.49 -16.24 13.32
CA SER A 118 -32.52 -17.15 12.17
C SER A 118 -32.60 -16.36 10.86
N ARG A 119 -32.16 -17.01 9.77
CA ARG A 119 -32.21 -16.43 8.43
C ARG A 119 -33.64 -16.05 8.03
N GLU A 120 -34.61 -16.89 8.37
CA GLU A 120 -36.05 -16.69 8.10
C GLU A 120 -36.61 -15.51 8.87
N GLN A 121 -36.22 -15.33 10.15
CA GLN A 121 -36.63 -14.18 10.95
C GLN A 121 -36.10 -12.88 10.35
N LYS A 122 -34.81 -12.84 9.99
CA LYS A 122 -34.18 -11.68 9.34
C LYS A 122 -34.90 -11.32 8.04
N LYS A 123 -35.14 -12.32 7.19
CA LYS A 123 -35.84 -12.13 5.91
C LYS A 123 -37.25 -11.56 6.12
N LYS A 124 -38.03 -12.14 7.03
CA LYS A 124 -39.39 -11.67 7.32
C LYS A 124 -39.41 -10.21 7.74
N LEU A 125 -38.48 -9.80 8.60
CA LEU A 125 -38.38 -8.42 9.07
C LEU A 125 -38.06 -7.44 7.91
N ILE A 126 -37.12 -7.81 7.03
CA ILE A 126 -36.81 -7.00 5.83
C ILE A 126 -38.02 -6.92 4.88
N GLU A 127 -38.75 -8.01 4.67
CA GLU A 127 -39.94 -8.04 3.82
C GLU A 127 -41.09 -7.21 4.40
N CYS A 128 -41.32 -7.27 5.72
CA CYS A 128 -42.30 -6.41 6.39
C CYS A 128 -41.96 -4.92 6.25
N TYR A 129 -40.68 -4.56 6.33
CA TYR A 129 -40.22 -3.20 6.09
C TYR A 129 -40.43 -2.74 4.66
N ALA A 130 -40.07 -3.58 3.69
CA ALA A 130 -40.36 -3.32 2.28
C ALA A 130 -41.86 -3.11 2.03
N ASP A 131 -42.72 -3.97 2.60
CA ASP A 131 -44.18 -3.89 2.43
C ASP A 131 -44.77 -2.60 3.01
N LEU A 132 -44.28 -2.14 4.16
CA LEU A 132 -44.71 -0.87 4.72
C LEU A 132 -44.36 0.29 3.78
N LEU A 133 -43.12 0.34 3.28
CA LEU A 133 -42.69 1.40 2.37
C LEU A 133 -43.49 1.42 1.08
N LEU A 134 -43.83 0.25 0.53
CA LEU A 134 -44.62 0.12 -0.69
C LEU A 134 -46.05 0.66 -0.57
N LYS A 135 -46.58 0.82 0.65
CA LYS A 135 -47.87 1.51 0.87
C LYS A 135 -47.80 3.00 0.55
N TYR A 136 -46.62 3.61 0.66
CA TYR A 136 -46.40 5.05 0.54
C TYR A 136 -45.62 5.43 -0.71
N PHE A 137 -44.73 4.57 -1.18
CA PHE A 137 -43.90 4.80 -2.36
C PHE A 137 -44.02 3.63 -3.34
N PRO A 138 -44.39 3.89 -4.61
CA PRO A 138 -44.22 2.89 -5.66
C PRO A 138 -42.76 2.45 -5.73
N GLY A 139 -42.48 1.16 -6.00
CA GLY A 139 -41.11 0.64 -6.04
C GLY A 139 -40.16 1.44 -6.95
N LYS A 140 -40.65 1.95 -8.08
CA LYS A 140 -39.90 2.82 -9.01
C LYS A 140 -39.46 4.17 -8.40
N ASN A 141 -40.09 4.62 -7.32
CA ASN A 141 -39.77 5.85 -6.59
C ASN A 141 -38.89 5.58 -5.36
N ILE A 142 -38.49 4.33 -5.14
CA ILE A 142 -37.54 3.94 -4.09
C ILE A 142 -36.17 3.69 -4.73
N ALA A 143 -35.11 4.16 -4.08
CA ALA A 143 -33.73 3.84 -4.41
C ALA A 143 -32.96 3.33 -3.18
N LEU A 144 -32.35 2.15 -3.31
CA LEU A 144 -31.49 1.53 -2.31
C LEU A 144 -30.01 1.83 -2.61
N ILE A 145 -29.30 2.43 -1.67
CA ILE A 145 -27.83 2.54 -1.72
C ILE A 145 -27.24 1.25 -1.13
N LYS A 146 -26.60 0.44 -1.98
CA LYS A 146 -25.92 -0.78 -1.54
C LYS A 146 -24.70 -0.44 -0.68
N THR A 147 -24.67 -0.98 0.52
CA THR A 147 -23.64 -0.78 1.52
C THR A 147 -22.56 -1.85 1.39
N VAL A 148 -21.29 -1.46 1.48
CA VAL A 148 -20.17 -2.41 1.38
C VAL A 148 -18.98 -1.95 2.21
N LYS A 149 -18.43 -2.83 3.05
CA LYS A 149 -17.09 -2.59 3.58
C LYS A 149 -16.08 -2.95 2.50
N THR A 150 -15.47 -1.92 1.93
CA THR A 150 -14.58 -2.02 0.77
C THR A 150 -13.37 -2.92 1.07
N GLU A 151 -12.86 -3.63 0.06
CA GLU A 151 -11.65 -4.48 0.20
C GLU A 151 -10.46 -3.67 0.72
N PHE A 152 -10.46 -2.36 0.45
CA PHE A 152 -9.38 -1.46 0.79
C PHE A 152 -9.81 -0.33 1.73
N ILE A 153 -8.94 0.00 2.68
CA ILE A 153 -9.04 1.15 3.58
C ILE A 153 -7.86 2.11 3.34
N ALA A 154 -8.18 3.39 3.21
CA ALA A 154 -7.24 4.50 3.16
C ALA A 154 -6.90 5.01 4.57
N VAL A 155 -5.61 5.22 4.82
CA VAL A 155 -5.06 5.88 6.01
C VAL A 155 -4.15 7.00 5.50
N LYS A 156 -4.67 8.23 5.49
CA LYS A 156 -4.05 9.36 4.79
C LYS A 156 -3.82 9.02 3.31
N ASN A 157 -2.58 9.06 2.83
CA ASN A 157 -2.25 8.79 1.45
C ASN A 157 -1.97 7.31 1.18
N ARG A 158 -2.20 6.41 2.14
CA ARG A 158 -1.89 4.97 2.04
C ARG A 158 -3.13 4.12 1.96
N VAL A 159 -3.06 3.04 1.20
CA VAL A 159 -4.18 2.10 1.02
C VAL A 159 -3.78 0.71 1.50
N ARG A 160 -4.68 0.04 2.23
CA ARG A 160 -4.45 -1.27 2.84
C ARG A 160 -5.61 -2.21 2.55
N ALA A 161 -5.31 -3.48 2.29
CA ALA A 161 -6.34 -4.52 2.23
C ALA A 161 -6.90 -4.82 3.63
N GLN A 162 -8.16 -5.23 3.70
CA GLN A 162 -8.85 -5.64 4.93
C GLN A 162 -9.87 -6.74 4.64
N GLU A 163 -10.08 -7.63 5.60
CA GLU A 163 -11.05 -8.72 5.50
C GLU A 163 -12.44 -8.26 5.91
N ASN A 164 -13.40 -8.31 4.97
CA ASN A 164 -14.77 -7.85 5.17
C ASN A 164 -15.84 -8.83 4.67
N GLU A 165 -15.43 -10.04 4.25
CA GLU A 165 -16.28 -10.99 3.54
C GLU A 165 -17.57 -11.32 4.29
N LYS A 166 -17.49 -11.67 5.59
CA LYS A 166 -18.66 -12.02 6.40
C LYS A 166 -19.67 -10.87 6.52
N PHE A 167 -19.18 -9.65 6.68
CA PHE A 167 -20.03 -8.46 6.77
C PHE A 167 -20.72 -8.21 5.42
N ASN A 168 -19.95 -8.24 4.33
CA ASN A 168 -20.45 -7.98 2.98
C ASN A 168 -21.47 -9.04 2.52
N GLN A 169 -21.23 -10.31 2.81
CA GLN A 169 -22.19 -11.39 2.53
C GLN A 169 -23.52 -11.17 3.25
N PHE A 170 -23.46 -10.79 4.54
CA PHE A 170 -24.67 -10.57 5.33
C PHE A 170 -25.49 -9.37 4.83
N ILE A 171 -24.86 -8.22 4.61
CA ILE A 171 -25.58 -7.03 4.14
C ILE A 171 -26.14 -7.22 2.73
N GLU A 172 -25.39 -7.89 1.84
CA GLU A 172 -25.85 -8.18 0.49
C GLU A 172 -27.07 -9.10 0.48
N GLU A 173 -27.14 -10.08 1.39
CA GLU A 173 -28.31 -10.94 1.52
C GLU A 173 -29.57 -10.16 1.94
N CYS A 174 -29.44 -9.28 2.94
CA CYS A 174 -30.52 -8.38 3.38
C CYS A 174 -30.98 -7.45 2.24
N GLU A 175 -30.04 -6.84 1.51
CA GLU A 175 -30.33 -5.98 0.36
C GLU A 175 -31.05 -6.74 -0.75
N ASN A 176 -30.67 -7.98 -1.03
CA ASN A 176 -31.31 -8.82 -2.05
C ASN A 176 -32.76 -9.19 -1.67
N TRP A 177 -33.06 -9.44 -0.39
CA TRP A 177 -34.44 -9.64 0.07
C TRP A 177 -35.28 -8.38 -0.14
N PHE A 178 -34.75 -7.21 0.23
CA PHE A 178 -35.42 -5.93 0.05
C PHE A 178 -35.68 -5.62 -1.44
N LEU A 179 -34.68 -5.81 -2.30
CA LEU A 179 -34.79 -5.58 -3.74
C LEU A 179 -35.81 -6.51 -4.39
N LYS A 180 -35.79 -7.80 -4.02
CA LYS A 180 -36.75 -8.78 -4.55
C LYS A 180 -38.19 -8.42 -4.17
N ARG A 181 -38.41 -7.87 -2.98
CA ARG A 181 -39.75 -7.50 -2.50
C ARG A 181 -40.25 -6.18 -3.10
N THR A 182 -39.37 -5.18 -3.24
CA THR A 182 -39.74 -3.83 -3.67
C THR A 182 -39.67 -3.61 -5.18
N GLY A 183 -38.81 -4.34 -5.89
CA GLY A 183 -38.48 -4.04 -7.29
C GLY A 183 -37.86 -2.65 -7.49
N CYS A 184 -37.29 -2.07 -6.43
CA CYS A 184 -36.77 -0.71 -6.45
C CYS A 184 -35.44 -0.58 -7.21
N MET A 185 -35.02 0.66 -7.46
CA MET A 185 -33.71 0.92 -8.04
C MET A 185 -32.60 0.77 -6.99
N TYR A 186 -31.37 0.46 -7.41
CA TYR A 186 -30.21 0.42 -6.52
C TYR A 186 -29.00 1.18 -7.07
N ILE A 187 -28.22 1.75 -6.15
CA ILE A 187 -26.97 2.47 -6.40
C ILE A 187 -25.84 1.71 -5.70
N GLU A 188 -24.83 1.26 -6.44
CA GLU A 188 -23.75 0.39 -5.94
C GLU A 188 -22.34 0.94 -6.16
N THR A 189 -22.18 2.26 -6.29
CA THR A 189 -20.87 2.86 -6.61
C THR A 189 -19.87 2.82 -5.45
N LEU A 190 -20.34 2.64 -4.21
CA LEU A 190 -19.47 2.58 -3.02
C LEU A 190 -18.38 1.50 -3.09
N LYS A 191 -18.59 0.39 -3.80
CA LYS A 191 -17.61 -0.69 -3.93
C LYS A 191 -16.32 -0.29 -4.65
N PHE A 192 -16.35 0.82 -5.40
CA PHE A 192 -15.20 1.35 -6.13
C PHE A 192 -14.39 2.37 -5.32
N TYR A 193 -14.89 2.75 -4.14
CA TYR A 193 -14.24 3.68 -3.24
C TYR A 193 -13.50 2.95 -2.12
N PHE A 194 -12.69 3.67 -1.37
CA PHE A 194 -12.01 3.24 -0.16
C PHE A 194 -12.71 3.83 1.04
N MET A 195 -12.67 3.11 2.15
CA MET A 195 -13.00 3.68 3.43
C MET A 195 -11.78 4.44 4.01
N GLU A 196 -11.95 5.60 4.61
CA GLU A 196 -10.92 6.34 5.34
C GLU A 196 -10.99 6.05 6.85
N LYS A 197 -9.85 5.69 7.45
CA LYS A 197 -9.71 5.59 8.91
C LYS A 197 -9.54 6.98 9.52
N LYS A 198 -10.46 7.38 10.40
CA LYS A 198 -10.44 8.64 11.17
C LYS A 198 -10.42 8.36 12.67
N SER A 199 -10.19 9.40 13.48
CA SER A 199 -10.20 9.30 14.95
C SER A 199 -11.55 8.84 15.50
N THR A 200 -12.66 9.14 14.80
CA THR A 200 -14.03 8.82 15.19
C THR A 200 -14.58 7.52 14.60
N GLY A 201 -13.76 6.76 13.86
CA GLY A 201 -14.18 5.51 13.21
C GLY A 201 -13.78 5.44 11.74
N THR A 202 -14.49 4.60 10.97
CA THR A 202 -14.23 4.37 9.54
C THR A 202 -15.40 4.92 8.71
N GLN A 203 -15.11 5.73 7.70
CA GLN A 203 -16.10 6.36 6.82
C GLN A 203 -15.68 6.15 5.36
N TYR A 204 -16.52 6.42 4.35
CA TYR A 204 -16.04 6.44 2.97
C TYR A 204 -15.21 7.71 2.68
N GLU A 205 -14.38 7.67 1.65
CA GLU A 205 -13.69 8.87 1.16
C GLU A 205 -14.67 9.92 0.62
N GLY A 206 -14.22 11.18 0.57
CA GLY A 206 -15.09 12.32 0.24
C GLY A 206 -15.78 12.19 -1.12
N GLU A 207 -15.04 11.72 -2.12
CA GLU A 207 -15.50 11.54 -3.49
C GLU A 207 -16.64 10.52 -3.60
N ALA A 208 -16.69 9.53 -2.70
CA ALA A 208 -17.75 8.53 -2.68
C ALA A 208 -19.12 9.18 -2.43
N TYR A 209 -19.18 10.12 -1.50
CA TYR A 209 -20.42 10.84 -1.18
C TYR A 209 -20.83 11.83 -2.28
N LEU A 210 -19.87 12.44 -2.98
CA LEU A 210 -20.15 13.31 -4.12
C LEU A 210 -20.76 12.51 -5.28
N ASP A 211 -20.21 11.34 -5.57
CA ASP A 211 -20.71 10.45 -6.62
C ASP A 211 -22.09 9.87 -6.30
N LEU A 212 -22.32 9.47 -5.05
CA LEU A 212 -23.64 9.05 -4.57
C LEU A 212 -24.68 10.17 -4.72
N ALA A 213 -24.35 11.41 -4.33
CA ALA A 213 -25.27 12.54 -4.45
C ALA A 213 -25.62 12.85 -5.92
N ASP A 214 -24.69 12.70 -6.87
CA ASP A 214 -25.00 12.82 -8.30
C ASP A 214 -25.96 11.71 -8.76
N ASN A 215 -25.72 10.47 -8.35
CA ASN A 215 -26.59 9.34 -8.67
C ASN A 215 -28.00 9.47 -8.09
N VAL A 216 -28.13 10.00 -6.86
CA VAL A 216 -29.43 10.31 -6.25
C VAL A 216 -30.17 11.37 -7.06
N ARG A 217 -29.50 12.45 -7.46
CA ARG A 217 -30.14 13.49 -8.31
C ARG A 217 -30.55 12.94 -9.67
N ARG A 218 -29.74 12.08 -10.28
CA ARG A 218 -30.10 11.40 -11.54
C ARG A 218 -31.35 10.55 -11.37
N PHE A 219 -31.42 9.77 -10.29
CA PHE A 219 -32.58 8.96 -9.95
C PHE A 219 -33.85 9.82 -9.81
N VAL A 220 -33.81 10.89 -9.01
CA VAL A 220 -34.95 11.81 -8.83
C VAL A 220 -35.37 12.47 -10.14
N ARG A 221 -34.41 12.79 -11.02
CA ARG A 221 -34.65 13.32 -12.37
C ARG A 221 -35.05 12.26 -13.39
N GLN A 222 -35.22 11.00 -12.96
CA GLN A 222 -35.52 9.84 -13.82
C GLN A 222 -34.50 9.64 -14.95
N GLN A 223 -33.26 10.00 -14.69
CA GLN A 223 -32.12 9.82 -15.58
C GLN A 223 -31.40 8.51 -15.27
N HIS A 224 -30.59 8.04 -16.22
CA HIS A 224 -29.74 6.88 -16.01
C HIS A 224 -28.74 7.12 -14.86
N VAL A 225 -28.83 6.28 -13.84
CA VAL A 225 -27.90 6.21 -12.70
C VAL A 225 -26.60 5.57 -13.17
N ARG A 226 -25.46 6.14 -12.78
CA ARG A 226 -24.15 5.60 -13.16
C ARG A 226 -23.84 4.35 -12.34
N ARG A 227 -23.33 3.33 -13.04
CA ARG A 227 -22.82 2.10 -12.42
C ARG A 227 -21.32 2.15 -12.11
N ARG A 228 -20.66 3.27 -12.43
CA ARG A 228 -19.22 3.46 -12.28
C ARG A 228 -18.93 4.85 -11.68
N PRO A 229 -17.80 5.01 -10.99
CA PRO A 229 -17.37 6.30 -10.46
C PRO A 229 -17.23 7.34 -11.56
N ILE A 230 -17.43 8.60 -11.23
CA ILE A 230 -17.00 9.71 -12.09
C ILE A 230 -15.48 9.64 -12.28
N PHE A 231 -15.05 9.53 -13.54
CA PHE A 231 -13.63 9.36 -13.89
C PHE A 231 -12.71 10.45 -13.32
N ARG A 232 -13.21 11.70 -13.21
CA ARG A 232 -12.50 12.79 -12.52
C ARG A 232 -12.04 12.38 -11.10
N TYR A 233 -12.91 11.75 -10.33
CA TYR A 233 -12.58 11.28 -8.98
C TYR A 233 -11.58 10.12 -9.03
N SER A 234 -11.66 9.25 -10.04
CA SER A 234 -10.66 8.21 -10.26
C SER A 234 -9.26 8.80 -10.51
N LEU A 235 -9.14 9.88 -11.31
CA LEU A 235 -7.86 10.57 -11.54
C LEU A 235 -7.30 11.22 -10.26
N ASP A 236 -8.15 11.94 -9.52
CA ASP A 236 -7.74 12.60 -8.28
C ASP A 236 -7.25 11.57 -7.24
N ARG A 237 -7.96 10.45 -7.13
CA ARG A 237 -7.60 9.33 -6.24
C ARG A 237 -6.35 8.60 -6.71
N TYR A 238 -6.17 8.41 -8.01
CA TYR A 238 -4.95 7.84 -8.58
C TYR A 238 -3.72 8.64 -8.13
N CYS A 239 -3.74 9.95 -8.38
CA CYS A 239 -2.67 10.86 -7.99
C CYS A 239 -2.44 10.96 -6.48
N ARG A 240 -3.50 10.82 -5.67
CA ARG A 240 -3.42 10.89 -4.20
C ARG A 240 -2.74 9.66 -3.59
N TYR A 241 -3.06 8.48 -4.12
CA TYR A 241 -2.66 7.21 -3.50
C TYR A 241 -1.47 6.52 -4.17
N TYR A 242 -1.01 7.00 -5.34
CA TYR A 242 -0.01 6.31 -6.17
C TYR A 242 1.21 5.76 -5.42
N ASP A 243 1.87 6.58 -4.61
CA ASP A 243 3.13 6.19 -3.95
C ASP A 243 2.94 5.15 -2.82
N ASN A 244 1.71 4.91 -2.38
CA ASN A 244 1.44 4.10 -1.18
C ASN A 244 0.30 3.10 -1.37
N ILE A 245 -0.10 2.85 -2.61
CA ILE A 245 -1.17 1.92 -2.97
C ILE A 245 -0.59 0.62 -3.52
N TYR A 246 -1.18 -0.49 -3.11
CA TYR A 246 -0.96 -1.75 -3.80
C TYR A 246 -1.53 -1.63 -5.22
N LYS A 247 -0.75 -1.85 -6.29
CA LYS A 247 -1.21 -1.76 -7.70
C LYS A 247 -2.55 -2.47 -7.97
N ARG A 248 -2.87 -3.53 -7.21
CA ARG A 248 -4.17 -4.24 -7.26
C ARG A 248 -5.36 -3.37 -6.87
N ALA A 249 -5.19 -2.44 -5.92
CA ALA A 249 -6.27 -1.59 -5.44
C ALA A 249 -6.72 -0.54 -6.45
N PHE A 250 -5.88 -0.17 -7.43
CA PHE A 250 -6.32 0.64 -8.57
C PHE A 250 -7.40 -0.06 -9.40
N GLY A 251 -7.38 -1.40 -9.47
CA GLY A 251 -8.43 -2.18 -10.14
C GLY A 251 -9.82 -2.01 -9.51
N ALA A 252 -9.90 -1.45 -8.30
CA ALA A 252 -11.17 -1.07 -7.68
C ALA A 252 -11.83 0.12 -8.38
N PHE A 253 -11.13 0.95 -9.15
CA PHE A 253 -11.73 2.14 -9.76
C PHE A 253 -11.17 2.53 -11.14
N LEU A 254 -10.17 1.81 -11.62
CA LEU A 254 -9.64 1.88 -12.99
C LEU A 254 -9.78 0.52 -13.67
N ARG A 255 -10.15 0.56 -14.94
CA ARG A 255 -10.33 -0.59 -15.81
C ARG A 255 -9.16 -0.74 -16.78
N THR A 256 -8.61 -1.94 -16.88
CA THR A 256 -7.56 -2.24 -17.86
C THR A 256 -8.11 -2.53 -19.26
N ASP A 257 -9.43 -2.68 -19.41
CA ASP A 257 -10.10 -2.87 -20.71
C ASP A 257 -10.69 -1.57 -21.29
N ASN A 258 -10.60 -0.45 -20.57
CA ASN A 258 -10.87 0.90 -21.10
C ASN A 258 -9.51 1.53 -21.49
N ALA A 259 -9.39 2.01 -22.73
CA ALA A 259 -8.14 2.56 -23.24
C ALA A 259 -7.58 3.73 -22.41
N VAL A 260 -8.42 4.69 -22.01
CA VAL A 260 -8.01 5.86 -21.21
C VAL A 260 -7.63 5.43 -19.79
N GLU A 261 -8.48 4.63 -19.16
CA GLU A 261 -8.24 4.17 -17.78
C GLU A 261 -7.00 3.27 -17.69
N ASN A 262 -6.75 2.43 -18.71
CA ASN A 262 -5.57 1.59 -18.78
C ASN A 262 -4.29 2.41 -19.05
N LEU A 263 -4.38 3.47 -19.85
CA LEU A 263 -3.27 4.42 -20.00
C LEU A 263 -2.96 5.08 -18.65
N VAL A 264 -3.97 5.55 -17.92
CA VAL A 264 -3.78 6.11 -16.56
C VAL A 264 -3.15 5.08 -15.62
N TYR A 265 -3.66 3.85 -15.61
CA TYR A 265 -3.11 2.74 -14.82
C TYR A 265 -1.64 2.46 -15.14
N SER A 266 -1.22 2.74 -16.37
CA SER A 266 0.14 2.53 -16.87
C SER A 266 1.04 3.76 -16.71
N SER A 267 0.53 4.90 -16.22
CA SER A 267 1.23 6.19 -16.22
C SER A 267 1.72 6.61 -14.84
N GLU A 268 2.80 7.39 -14.78
CA GLU A 268 3.23 8.06 -13.56
C GLU A 268 2.28 9.23 -13.17
N PRO A 269 2.21 9.65 -11.88
CA PRO A 269 1.30 10.71 -11.44
C PRO A 269 1.54 12.07 -12.09
N TRP A 270 2.79 12.39 -12.44
CA TRP A 270 3.12 13.66 -13.09
C TRP A 270 2.46 13.75 -14.47
N PHE A 271 2.51 12.66 -15.26
CA PHE A 271 1.89 12.59 -16.57
C PHE A 271 0.36 12.80 -16.47
N VAL A 272 -0.27 12.14 -15.50
CA VAL A 272 -1.71 12.27 -15.26
C VAL A 272 -2.09 13.71 -14.87
N LYS A 273 -1.28 14.37 -14.03
CA LYS A 273 -1.52 15.77 -13.63
C LYS A 273 -1.35 16.74 -14.79
N GLU A 274 -0.32 16.59 -15.61
CA GLU A 274 -0.05 17.47 -16.75
C GLU A 274 -1.09 17.33 -17.86
N ASN A 275 -1.67 16.14 -18.02
CA ASN A 275 -2.63 15.83 -19.08
C ASN A 275 -4.07 15.66 -18.56
N TYR A 276 -4.37 16.17 -17.36
CA TYR A 276 -5.62 15.89 -16.65
C TYR A 276 -6.89 16.23 -17.46
N GLU A 277 -6.97 17.43 -18.04
CA GLU A 277 -8.15 17.84 -18.82
C GLU A 277 -8.27 17.09 -20.15
N LEU A 278 -7.14 16.77 -20.78
CA LEU A 278 -7.12 15.98 -22.01
C LEU A 278 -7.60 14.54 -21.77
N LEU A 279 -7.14 13.91 -20.69
CA LEU A 279 -7.59 12.57 -20.29
C LEU A 279 -9.09 12.56 -19.96
N ARG A 280 -9.61 13.61 -19.31
CA ARG A 280 -11.05 13.77 -19.05
C ARG A 280 -11.87 13.97 -20.32
N ALA A 281 -11.35 14.70 -21.30
CA ALA A 281 -12.00 14.85 -22.60
C ALA A 281 -12.03 13.52 -23.36
N ALA A 282 -10.91 12.79 -23.35
CA ALA A 282 -10.78 11.47 -23.97
C ALA A 282 -11.78 10.45 -23.40
N ASP A 283 -11.93 10.37 -22.08
CA ASP A 283 -12.87 9.45 -21.42
C ASP A 283 -14.33 9.69 -21.84
N LYS A 284 -14.71 10.96 -22.07
CA LYS A 284 -16.07 11.33 -22.52
C LYS A 284 -16.40 10.86 -23.93
N LEU A 285 -15.40 10.54 -24.75
CA LEU A 285 -15.63 10.03 -26.10
C LEU A 285 -16.20 8.59 -26.09
N LEU A 286 -16.15 7.91 -24.93
CA LEU A 286 -16.71 6.57 -24.70
C LEU A 286 -16.25 5.53 -25.74
N LYS A 287 -15.03 5.69 -26.27
CA LYS A 287 -14.39 4.73 -27.18
C LYS A 287 -13.63 3.69 -26.38
N SER A 288 -13.91 2.42 -26.61
CA SER A 288 -13.22 1.31 -25.93
C SER A 288 -11.87 0.98 -26.55
N GLY A 289 -11.74 1.14 -27.88
CA GLY A 289 -10.50 0.87 -28.62
C GLY A 289 -9.53 2.05 -28.65
N TYR A 290 -8.24 1.76 -28.54
CA TYR A 290 -7.16 2.75 -28.61
C TYR A 290 -7.15 3.51 -29.94
N LYS A 291 -7.26 2.80 -31.08
CA LYS A 291 -7.30 3.41 -32.42
C LYS A 291 -8.52 4.31 -32.64
N ASP A 292 -9.68 3.87 -32.20
CA ASP A 292 -10.93 4.65 -32.31
C ASP A 292 -10.86 5.92 -31.47
N LEU A 293 -10.30 5.81 -30.25
CA LEU A 293 -10.09 6.95 -29.39
C LEU A 293 -9.08 7.92 -29.99
N ALA A 294 -7.94 7.43 -30.48
CA ALA A 294 -6.91 8.22 -31.13
C ALA A 294 -7.44 9.01 -32.33
N SER A 295 -8.41 8.44 -33.06
CA SER A 295 -9.06 9.09 -34.21
C SER A 295 -10.09 10.15 -33.80
N ALA A 296 -10.65 10.05 -32.60
CA ALA A 296 -11.71 10.93 -32.09
C ALA A 296 -11.19 12.07 -31.20
N LEU A 297 -9.89 12.11 -30.88
CA LEU A 297 -9.30 13.17 -30.06
C LEU A 297 -9.39 14.54 -30.75
N ASP A 298 -9.77 15.56 -29.98
CA ASP A 298 -9.76 16.95 -30.42
C ASP A 298 -8.32 17.46 -30.50
N MET A 299 -7.84 17.65 -31.73
CA MET A 299 -6.47 18.08 -32.02
C MET A 299 -6.17 19.52 -31.61
N SER A 300 -7.18 20.32 -31.24
CA SER A 300 -6.98 21.68 -30.74
C SER A 300 -6.49 21.72 -29.28
N MET A 301 -6.61 20.61 -28.55
CA MET A 301 -6.19 20.53 -27.16
C MET A 301 -4.66 20.40 -27.04
N LYS A 302 -4.08 21.09 -26.04
CA LYS A 302 -2.66 20.95 -25.70
C LYS A 302 -2.33 19.46 -25.45
N ASN A 303 -1.23 18.99 -26.05
CA ASN A 303 -0.73 17.61 -25.98
C ASN A 303 -1.60 16.54 -26.68
N ALA A 304 -2.61 16.90 -27.47
CA ALA A 304 -3.46 15.94 -28.19
C ALA A 304 -2.67 15.02 -29.14
N ASP A 305 -1.71 15.58 -29.89
CA ASP A 305 -0.82 14.80 -30.78
C ASP A 305 -0.03 13.73 -30.03
N MET A 306 0.55 14.10 -28.89
CA MET A 306 1.31 13.19 -28.03
C MET A 306 0.41 12.08 -27.50
N LEU A 307 -0.79 12.42 -26.98
CA LEU A 307 -1.72 11.42 -26.48
C LEU A 307 -2.18 10.47 -27.59
N LYS A 308 -2.46 11.00 -28.79
CA LYS A 308 -2.82 10.20 -29.96
C LYS A 308 -1.71 9.18 -30.29
N ALA A 309 -0.46 9.65 -30.36
CA ALA A 309 0.69 8.78 -30.62
C ALA A 309 0.87 7.72 -29.52
N LEU A 310 0.68 8.07 -28.25
CA LEU A 310 0.72 7.12 -27.13
C LEU A 310 -0.37 6.04 -27.24
N LEU A 311 -1.61 6.43 -27.57
CA LEU A 311 -2.71 5.48 -27.74
C LEU A 311 -2.43 4.50 -28.89
N LEU A 312 -1.90 4.99 -30.01
CA LEU A 312 -1.51 4.13 -31.14
C LEU A 312 -0.34 3.20 -30.77
N ALA A 313 0.64 3.68 -30.01
CA ALA A 313 1.73 2.85 -29.52
C ALA A 313 1.24 1.76 -28.54
N MET A 314 0.33 2.11 -27.61
CA MET A 314 -0.32 1.14 -26.73
C MET A 314 -1.11 0.08 -27.51
N ASP A 315 -1.87 0.48 -28.53
CA ASP A 315 -2.59 -0.46 -29.40
C ASP A 315 -1.64 -1.44 -30.09
N ALA A 316 -0.57 -0.93 -30.71
CA ALA A 316 0.40 -1.74 -31.44
C ALA A 316 1.07 -2.78 -30.53
N VAL A 317 1.59 -2.37 -29.37
CA VAL A 317 2.30 -3.28 -28.47
C VAL A 317 1.39 -4.34 -27.85
N LEU A 318 0.13 -4.00 -27.55
CA LEU A 318 -0.85 -4.96 -27.04
C LEU A 318 -1.28 -5.97 -28.11
N ASN A 319 -1.30 -5.55 -29.38
CA ASN A 319 -1.53 -6.42 -30.54
C ASN A 319 -0.24 -7.12 -31.04
N LYS A 320 0.88 -6.99 -30.32
CA LYS A 320 2.19 -7.56 -30.65
C LYS A 320 2.80 -7.07 -31.97
N ASP A 321 2.37 -5.90 -32.44
CA ASP A 321 3.00 -5.19 -33.53
C ASP A 321 4.13 -4.32 -32.95
N TYR A 322 5.37 -4.77 -33.12
CA TYR A 322 6.55 -4.16 -32.49
C TYR A 322 7.46 -3.42 -33.48
N VAL A 323 7.20 -3.48 -34.78
CA VAL A 323 8.13 -2.99 -35.81
C VAL A 323 7.44 -2.16 -36.90
N ASN A 324 6.28 -1.57 -36.58
CA ASN A 324 5.55 -0.73 -37.51
C ASN A 324 6.14 0.69 -37.59
N PRO A 325 6.69 1.11 -38.74
CA PRO A 325 7.41 2.38 -38.87
C PRO A 325 6.52 3.63 -38.68
N GLU A 326 5.20 3.49 -38.78
CA GLU A 326 4.25 4.59 -38.54
C GLU A 326 4.00 4.84 -37.04
N ILE A 327 4.42 3.92 -36.17
CA ILE A 327 4.19 3.97 -34.73
C ILE A 327 5.40 4.56 -34.02
N ARG A 328 5.15 5.45 -33.06
CA ARG A 328 6.14 6.07 -32.18
C ARG A 328 6.25 5.28 -30.87
N TYR A 329 6.99 4.17 -30.88
CA TYR A 329 7.16 3.33 -29.69
C TYR A 329 8.04 4.00 -28.63
N ASP A 330 9.02 4.80 -29.05
CA ASP A 330 9.93 5.56 -28.18
C ASP A 330 9.16 6.44 -27.17
N LEU A 331 8.01 6.96 -27.59
CA LEU A 331 7.17 7.85 -26.79
C LEU A 331 6.63 7.18 -25.52
N LEU A 332 6.40 5.86 -25.52
CA LEU A 332 6.01 5.12 -24.32
C LEU A 332 7.05 5.29 -23.21
N PHE A 333 8.33 5.27 -23.57
CA PHE A 333 9.42 5.35 -22.61
C PHE A 333 9.77 6.79 -22.25
N GLU A 334 9.70 7.72 -23.22
CA GLU A 334 9.85 9.16 -22.97
C GLU A 334 8.84 9.65 -21.92
N GLN A 335 7.59 9.16 -22.00
CA GLN A 335 6.50 9.54 -21.09
C GLN A 335 6.37 8.59 -19.87
N ARG A 336 7.32 7.68 -19.67
CA ARG A 336 7.36 6.71 -18.55
C ARG A 336 6.08 5.87 -18.41
N ILE A 337 5.53 5.41 -19.53
CA ILE A 337 4.37 4.52 -19.59
C ILE A 337 4.83 3.06 -19.42
N THR A 338 4.31 2.39 -18.39
CA THR A 338 4.65 1.00 -18.06
C THR A 338 3.61 0.03 -18.58
N VAL A 339 3.90 -0.65 -19.69
CA VAL A 339 3.00 -1.64 -20.31
C VAL A 339 3.39 -3.06 -19.90
N ARG A 340 2.67 -3.62 -18.93
CA ARG A 340 3.00 -4.94 -18.34
C ARG A 340 3.04 -6.09 -19.35
N ALA A 341 2.12 -6.10 -20.31
CA ALA A 341 2.09 -7.13 -21.35
C ALA A 341 3.35 -7.06 -22.25
N LEU A 342 3.84 -5.85 -22.53
CA LEU A 342 5.07 -5.65 -23.30
C LEU A 342 6.29 -6.13 -22.51
N TRP A 343 6.38 -5.78 -21.22
CA TRP A 343 7.44 -6.30 -20.34
C TRP A 343 7.50 -7.83 -20.35
N GLN A 344 6.36 -8.51 -20.24
CA GLN A 344 6.29 -9.97 -20.30
C GLN A 344 6.74 -10.52 -21.66
N ALA A 345 6.37 -9.86 -22.75
CA ALA A 345 6.80 -10.24 -24.10
C ALA A 345 8.32 -10.13 -24.27
N VAL A 346 8.92 -9.02 -23.81
CA VAL A 346 10.38 -8.81 -23.85
C VAL A 346 11.11 -9.87 -23.03
N ARG A 347 10.63 -10.20 -21.83
CA ARG A 347 11.19 -11.28 -21.01
C ARG A 347 11.18 -12.63 -21.71
N LYS A 348 10.06 -12.94 -22.37
CA LYS A 348 9.93 -14.18 -23.14
C LYS A 348 10.90 -14.20 -24.32
N TYR A 349 10.99 -13.10 -25.08
CA TYR A 349 11.93 -12.98 -26.18
C TYR A 349 13.38 -13.16 -25.73
N ALA A 350 13.78 -12.50 -24.65
CA ALA A 350 15.10 -12.62 -24.05
C ALA A 350 15.44 -14.06 -23.66
N ALA A 351 14.49 -14.79 -23.08
CA ALA A 351 14.67 -16.19 -22.68
C ALA A 351 15.01 -17.10 -23.88
N GLU A 352 14.45 -16.78 -25.04
CA GLU A 352 14.55 -17.57 -26.26
C GLU A 352 15.77 -17.19 -27.10
N HIS A 353 16.18 -15.90 -27.09
CA HIS A 353 17.14 -15.36 -28.05
C HIS A 353 18.46 -14.87 -27.44
N TRP A 354 18.49 -14.58 -26.13
CA TRP A 354 19.66 -13.99 -25.49
C TRP A 354 20.32 -14.94 -24.50
N LYS A 355 21.65 -15.02 -24.55
CA LYS A 355 22.42 -15.68 -23.49
C LYS A 355 22.43 -14.84 -22.22
N ARG A 356 22.45 -13.51 -22.37
CA ARG A 356 22.33 -12.48 -21.32
C ARG A 356 21.71 -11.19 -21.90
N PRO A 357 21.00 -10.37 -21.10
CA PRO A 357 20.58 -10.68 -19.74
C PRO A 357 19.62 -11.84 -19.69
N PHE A 358 19.56 -12.51 -18.55
CA PHE A 358 18.52 -13.49 -18.30
C PHE A 358 17.16 -12.78 -18.14
N PRO A 359 16.04 -13.48 -18.40
CA PRO A 359 14.70 -12.90 -18.29
C PRO A 359 14.40 -12.22 -16.95
N GLU A 360 14.95 -12.72 -15.84
CA GLU A 360 14.75 -12.18 -14.49
C GLU A 360 15.40 -10.82 -14.28
N GLN A 361 16.38 -10.45 -15.12
CA GLN A 361 17.08 -9.17 -15.06
C GLN A 361 16.33 -8.05 -15.80
N ILE A 362 15.28 -8.40 -16.55
CA ILE A 362 14.41 -7.45 -17.24
C ILE A 362 13.23 -7.15 -16.32
N THR A 363 13.15 -5.92 -15.82
CA THR A 363 12.16 -5.45 -14.84
C THR A 363 11.18 -4.49 -15.51
N GLU A 364 10.07 -4.16 -14.84
CA GLU A 364 9.12 -3.12 -15.31
C GLU A 364 9.76 -1.74 -15.50
N VAL A 365 11.00 -1.56 -15.04
CA VAL A 365 11.72 -0.31 -15.04
C VAL A 365 12.69 -0.21 -16.22
N ASN A 366 13.40 -1.29 -16.55
CA ASN A 366 14.44 -1.29 -17.59
C ASN A 366 13.99 -1.95 -18.91
N TYR A 367 12.78 -2.52 -18.97
CA TYR A 367 12.33 -3.27 -20.15
C TYR A 367 12.25 -2.44 -21.43
N GLY A 368 12.18 -1.10 -21.36
CA GLY A 368 12.22 -0.23 -22.55
C GLY A 368 13.55 -0.29 -23.31
N TYR A 369 14.66 -0.40 -22.58
CA TYR A 369 15.99 -0.60 -23.18
C TYR A 369 16.03 -1.94 -23.92
N TYR A 370 15.56 -3.01 -23.27
CA TYR A 370 15.54 -4.35 -23.85
C TYR A 370 14.53 -4.50 -24.99
N PHE A 371 13.39 -3.82 -24.90
CA PHE A 371 12.45 -3.72 -26.00
C PHE A 371 13.10 -3.10 -27.24
N SER A 372 13.89 -2.04 -27.06
CA SER A 372 14.62 -1.38 -28.15
C SER A 372 15.67 -2.31 -28.77
N LEU A 373 16.41 -3.07 -27.96
CA LEU A 373 17.34 -4.10 -28.46
C LEU A 373 16.61 -5.22 -29.22
N MET A 374 15.45 -5.65 -28.72
CA MET A 374 14.59 -6.62 -29.41
C MET A 374 14.17 -6.08 -30.79
N GLN A 375 13.73 -4.82 -30.88
CA GLN A 375 13.38 -4.20 -32.16
C GLN A 375 14.56 -4.18 -33.16
N LEU A 376 15.77 -3.85 -32.70
CA LEU A 376 16.98 -3.86 -33.54
C LEU A 376 17.33 -5.26 -34.10
N GLN A 377 16.89 -6.32 -33.44
CA GLN A 377 17.06 -7.70 -33.91
C GLN A 377 15.91 -8.18 -34.79
N MET A 378 14.72 -7.59 -34.64
CA MET A 378 13.51 -7.98 -35.37
C MET A 378 13.39 -7.33 -36.76
N THR A 379 14.02 -6.18 -36.99
CA THR A 379 13.87 -5.44 -38.24
C THR A 379 15.13 -4.68 -38.64
N THR A 380 15.21 -4.34 -39.94
CA THR A 380 16.21 -3.45 -40.52
C THR A 380 15.61 -2.12 -40.98
N ASP A 381 14.33 -1.87 -40.69
CA ASP A 381 13.67 -0.61 -41.00
C ASP A 381 14.36 0.57 -40.30
N LYS A 382 14.78 1.56 -41.09
CA LYS A 382 15.59 2.68 -40.59
C LYS A 382 14.85 3.52 -39.55
N THR A 383 13.54 3.68 -39.68
CA THR A 383 12.73 4.49 -38.77
C THR A 383 12.64 3.81 -37.41
N ILE A 384 12.36 2.50 -37.39
CA ILE A 384 12.34 1.71 -36.15
C ILE A 384 13.72 1.65 -35.51
N CYS A 385 14.77 1.37 -36.28
CA CYS A 385 16.13 1.34 -35.74
C CYS A 385 16.54 2.69 -35.13
N ALA A 386 16.18 3.82 -35.76
CA ALA A 386 16.44 5.14 -35.22
C ALA A 386 15.68 5.42 -33.91
N GLN A 387 14.39 5.05 -33.83
CA GLN A 387 13.61 5.14 -32.58
C GLN A 387 14.25 4.31 -31.47
N ALA A 388 14.59 3.05 -31.75
CA ALA A 388 15.20 2.14 -30.79
C ALA A 388 16.55 2.66 -30.28
N LEU A 389 17.42 3.15 -31.17
CA LEU A 389 18.71 3.75 -30.79
C LEU A 389 18.52 5.00 -29.93
N LYS A 390 17.56 5.86 -30.26
CA LYS A 390 17.22 7.04 -29.45
C LYS A 390 16.72 6.64 -28.06
N THR A 391 15.85 5.65 -27.95
CA THR A 391 15.39 5.12 -26.65
C THR A 391 16.56 4.52 -25.85
N ILE A 392 17.44 3.76 -26.50
CA ILE A 392 18.66 3.23 -25.87
C ILE A 392 19.54 4.36 -25.33
N GLN A 393 19.74 5.44 -26.08
CA GLN A 393 20.51 6.60 -25.65
C GLN A 393 19.82 7.39 -24.52
N ALA A 394 18.49 7.51 -24.55
CA ALA A 394 17.75 8.23 -23.52
C ALA A 394 17.64 7.46 -22.20
N LEU A 395 17.57 6.12 -22.26
CA LEU A 395 17.49 5.23 -21.10
C LEU A 395 18.86 4.78 -20.60
N GLY A 396 19.87 4.79 -21.48
CA GLY A 396 21.27 4.53 -21.14
C GLY A 396 21.93 5.82 -20.68
N THR A 397 22.27 5.91 -19.40
CA THR A 397 23.17 6.97 -18.92
C THR A 397 24.52 6.83 -19.60
N ASP A 398 25.19 7.97 -19.83
CA ASP A 398 26.61 8.07 -20.18
C ASP A 398 27.44 7.00 -19.44
N GLU A 399 28.38 6.38 -20.18
CA GLU A 399 29.26 5.27 -19.79
C GLU A 399 28.69 3.85 -19.97
N THR A 400 28.92 3.36 -21.19
CA THR A 400 29.17 1.94 -21.53
C THR A 400 28.06 0.92 -21.28
N VAL A 401 27.65 0.34 -22.41
CA VAL A 401 27.28 -1.06 -22.60
C VAL A 401 28.17 -1.99 -21.75
N GLU A 402 27.86 -2.18 -20.46
CA GLU A 402 28.27 -3.32 -19.60
C GLU A 402 27.82 -3.18 -18.12
N LEU A 403 26.53 -3.01 -17.81
CA LEU A 403 26.06 -3.38 -16.47
C LEU A 403 24.79 -4.21 -16.57
N LEU A 404 24.97 -5.45 -17.03
CA LEU A 404 24.02 -6.51 -16.70
C LEU A 404 23.78 -6.46 -15.19
N PRO A 405 22.52 -6.48 -14.71
CA PRO A 405 22.25 -6.44 -13.28
C PRO A 405 23.01 -7.53 -12.54
N THR A 406 23.73 -7.19 -11.48
CA THR A 406 24.50 -8.16 -10.72
C THR A 406 23.56 -9.19 -10.11
N ALA A 407 23.82 -10.47 -10.38
CA ALA A 407 23.10 -11.56 -9.74
C ALA A 407 23.52 -11.69 -8.28
N VAL A 408 22.54 -11.64 -7.36
CA VAL A 408 22.78 -11.67 -5.91
C VAL A 408 21.90 -12.75 -5.28
N ASP A 409 22.42 -13.51 -4.35
CA ASP A 409 21.62 -14.39 -3.51
C ASP A 409 21.24 -13.70 -2.21
N ILE A 410 20.07 -14.05 -1.67
CA ILE A 410 19.59 -13.52 -0.40
C ILE A 410 19.44 -14.66 0.59
N TRP A 411 20.16 -14.57 1.71
CA TRP A 411 19.95 -15.37 2.92
C TRP A 411 19.49 -14.45 4.03
N GLY A 412 18.19 -14.24 4.17
CA GLY A 412 17.73 -13.22 5.11
C GLY A 412 16.23 -13.13 5.29
N SER A 413 15.82 -12.03 5.88
CA SER A 413 14.46 -11.75 6.32
C SER A 413 13.87 -10.54 5.61
N CYS A 414 12.87 -9.89 6.22
CA CYS A 414 12.38 -8.62 5.73
C CYS A 414 13.45 -7.52 5.71
N VAL A 415 14.50 -7.61 6.53
CA VAL A 415 15.56 -6.60 6.62
C VAL A 415 16.37 -6.51 5.31
N SER A 416 16.94 -7.61 4.84
CA SER A 416 17.65 -7.64 3.56
C SER A 416 16.69 -7.52 2.37
N ARG A 417 15.59 -8.29 2.37
CA ARG A 417 14.66 -8.35 1.21
C ARG A 417 14.03 -7.02 0.86
N LEU A 418 13.63 -6.23 1.87
CA LEU A 418 13.01 -4.93 1.60
C LEU A 418 14.00 -3.96 0.95
N ALA A 419 15.29 -4.00 1.27
CA ALA A 419 16.29 -3.13 0.64
C ALA A 419 16.30 -3.27 -0.90
N PHE A 420 16.13 -4.49 -1.41
CA PHE A 420 16.01 -4.74 -2.87
C PHE A 420 14.73 -4.15 -3.49
N GLN A 421 13.66 -3.96 -2.72
CA GLN A 421 12.46 -3.26 -3.25
C GLN A 421 12.74 -1.78 -3.52
N TYR A 422 13.72 -1.18 -2.84
CA TYR A 422 14.16 0.19 -3.07
C TYR A 422 15.21 0.31 -4.17
N ASP A 423 15.78 -0.80 -4.67
CA ASP A 423 16.65 -0.80 -5.86
C ASP A 423 15.89 -0.36 -7.12
N ASN A 424 14.57 -0.59 -7.17
CA ASN A 424 13.72 -0.26 -8.31
C ASN A 424 13.42 1.25 -8.46
N VAL A 425 13.70 2.07 -7.44
CA VAL A 425 13.26 3.49 -7.41
C VAL A 425 14.17 4.40 -8.27
N ALA A 426 15.36 3.94 -8.64
CA ALA A 426 16.37 4.71 -9.39
C ALA A 426 16.57 4.26 -10.85
N HIS A 427 15.55 3.65 -11.46
CA HIS A 427 15.45 3.42 -12.91
C HIS A 427 16.44 2.46 -13.59
N LEU A 428 17.35 1.77 -12.86
CA LEU A 428 18.38 0.94 -13.49
C LEU A 428 18.56 -0.48 -12.90
N CYS A 429 17.77 -0.90 -11.90
CA CYS A 429 17.83 -2.22 -11.23
C CYS A 429 19.22 -2.88 -11.30
N LYS A 430 20.19 -2.39 -10.51
CA LYS A 430 21.58 -2.86 -10.60
C LYS A 430 21.76 -4.25 -9.96
N MET A 431 20.77 -4.75 -9.24
CA MET A 431 20.83 -6.05 -8.55
C MET A 431 19.59 -6.90 -8.87
N VAL A 432 19.80 -8.19 -9.17
CA VAL A 432 18.72 -9.16 -9.44
C VAL A 432 18.95 -10.39 -8.59
N PHE A 433 17.95 -10.78 -7.80
CA PHE A 433 18.11 -11.94 -6.94
C PHE A 433 17.83 -13.26 -7.69
N ARG A 434 18.67 -14.28 -7.44
CA ARG A 434 18.53 -15.63 -8.05
C ARG A 434 18.11 -16.69 -7.06
N GLY A 435 18.81 -16.75 -5.93
CA GLY A 435 18.46 -17.52 -4.76
C GLY A 435 17.79 -16.63 -3.73
N ASN A 436 16.65 -17.07 -3.20
CA ASN A 436 16.02 -16.43 -2.04
C ASN A 436 15.70 -17.49 -1.00
N LEU A 437 16.53 -17.54 0.04
CA LEU A 437 16.31 -18.34 1.24
C LEU A 437 15.72 -17.43 2.31
N PHE A 438 14.45 -17.09 2.11
CA PHE A 438 13.72 -16.22 3.01
C PHE A 438 13.43 -16.92 4.34
N GLN A 439 13.86 -16.29 5.43
CA GLN A 439 13.73 -16.83 6.77
C GLN A 439 14.30 -18.25 6.87
N ALA A 440 15.54 -18.44 6.46
CA ALA A 440 16.30 -19.64 6.71
C ALA A 440 17.18 -19.50 7.95
N LEU A 441 17.25 -20.54 8.77
CA LEU A 441 18.18 -20.60 9.89
C LEU A 441 19.60 -20.93 9.36
N PRO A 442 20.63 -20.10 9.62
CA PRO A 442 21.98 -20.33 9.14
C PRO A 442 22.75 -21.40 9.94
N LEU A 443 22.11 -22.07 10.90
CA LEU A 443 22.73 -23.03 11.81
C LEU A 443 22.35 -24.45 11.43
N PHE A 444 23.19 -25.42 11.80
CA PHE A 444 22.93 -26.84 11.64
C PHE A 444 22.63 -27.25 10.19
N LEU A 445 23.28 -26.59 9.23
CA LEU A 445 23.09 -26.86 7.80
C LEU A 445 23.48 -28.29 7.40
N ASP A 446 24.36 -28.91 8.20
CA ASP A 446 24.84 -30.29 8.02
C ASP A 446 24.04 -31.32 8.82
N ALA A 447 23.01 -30.90 9.56
CA ALA A 447 22.15 -31.85 10.27
C ALA A 447 21.42 -32.75 9.27
N PRO A 448 21.18 -34.04 9.59
CA PRO A 448 20.49 -34.96 8.69
C PRO A 448 19.03 -34.52 8.42
N PRO A 449 18.43 -34.98 7.32
CA PRO A 449 17.01 -34.76 7.07
C PRO A 449 16.15 -35.45 8.13
N VAL A 450 14.97 -34.89 8.42
CA VAL A 450 14.01 -35.49 9.36
C VAL A 450 12.80 -36.01 8.59
N HIS A 451 12.23 -37.13 9.05
CA HIS A 451 10.99 -37.64 8.50
C HIS A 451 9.79 -36.84 8.99
N TYR A 452 8.94 -36.39 8.06
CA TYR A 452 7.70 -35.67 8.33
C TYR A 452 6.67 -35.98 7.23
N ASN A 453 5.39 -35.76 7.53
CA ASN A 453 4.33 -35.97 6.54
C ASN A 453 4.35 -34.85 5.49
N LYS A 454 4.87 -35.15 4.30
CA LYS A 454 4.97 -34.21 3.17
C LYS A 454 3.60 -33.70 2.68
N LEU A 455 2.49 -34.38 2.98
CA LEU A 455 1.14 -33.92 2.65
C LEU A 455 0.77 -32.60 3.36
N HIS A 456 1.47 -32.22 4.43
CA HIS A 456 1.25 -30.90 5.05
C HIS A 456 1.74 -29.73 4.19
N PHE A 457 2.52 -30.00 3.14
CA PHE A 457 2.90 -29.05 2.09
C PHE A 457 2.02 -29.16 0.84
N MET A 458 0.75 -29.59 0.95
CA MET A 458 -0.13 -29.65 -0.24
C MET A 458 -0.34 -28.24 -0.87
N PRO A 459 -0.35 -28.13 -2.21
CA PRO A 459 -0.40 -26.85 -2.92
C PRO A 459 -1.66 -26.01 -2.63
N PRO A 460 -1.57 -24.65 -2.74
CA PRO A 460 -0.39 -23.89 -3.15
C PRO A 460 0.61 -23.67 -2.01
N ILE A 461 1.88 -24.03 -2.25
CA ILE A 461 2.99 -23.83 -1.30
C ILE A 461 3.53 -22.41 -1.44
N THR A 462 3.51 -21.62 -0.38
CA THR A 462 4.15 -20.29 -0.33
C THR A 462 5.68 -20.40 -0.39
N ALA A 463 6.38 -19.32 -0.73
CA ALA A 463 7.85 -19.31 -0.70
C ALA A 463 8.41 -19.69 0.68
N ASP A 464 7.79 -19.18 1.76
CA ASP A 464 8.14 -19.48 3.15
C ASP A 464 8.04 -20.99 3.45
N ASN A 465 6.95 -21.63 3.01
CA ASN A 465 6.75 -23.07 3.21
C ASN A 465 7.82 -23.91 2.47
N LYS A 466 8.29 -23.46 1.29
CA LYS A 466 9.40 -24.13 0.59
C LYS A 466 10.71 -24.07 1.38
N VAL A 467 10.99 -22.96 2.05
CA VAL A 467 12.20 -22.82 2.87
C VAL A 467 12.13 -23.70 4.12
N VAL A 468 10.96 -23.84 4.75
CA VAL A 468 10.75 -24.84 5.81
C VAL A 468 11.07 -26.24 5.31
N GLN A 469 10.56 -26.59 4.12
CA GLN A 469 10.86 -27.88 3.50
C GLN A 469 12.37 -28.06 3.25
N TYR A 470 13.06 -27.05 2.70
CA TYR A 470 14.50 -27.11 2.46
C TYR A 470 15.32 -27.27 3.75
N GLN A 471 14.90 -26.63 4.84
CA GLN A 471 15.49 -26.83 6.16
C GLN A 471 15.31 -28.28 6.59
N LEU A 472 14.08 -28.80 6.61
CA LEU A 472 13.78 -30.17 7.07
C LEU A 472 14.44 -31.26 6.21
N ASP A 473 14.58 -31.02 4.91
CA ASP A 473 15.24 -31.92 3.96
C ASP A 473 16.77 -31.74 3.89
N SER A 474 17.35 -30.76 4.61
CA SER A 474 18.79 -30.41 4.57
C SER A 474 19.31 -30.03 3.19
N THR A 475 18.51 -29.30 2.40
CA THR A 475 18.86 -28.94 1.02
C THR A 475 19.20 -27.46 0.82
N LEU A 476 19.25 -26.65 1.87
CA LEU A 476 19.53 -25.20 1.77
C LEU A 476 20.82 -24.88 1.01
N ARG A 477 21.94 -25.55 1.34
CA ARG A 477 23.22 -25.37 0.62
C ARG A 477 23.08 -25.72 -0.86
N ALA A 478 22.45 -26.87 -1.14
CA ALA A 478 22.20 -27.30 -2.52
C ALA A 478 21.31 -26.33 -3.30
N GLN A 479 20.48 -25.50 -2.65
CA GLN A 479 19.75 -24.44 -3.35
C GLN A 479 20.65 -23.26 -3.73
N LEU A 480 21.58 -22.86 -2.86
CA LEU A 480 22.56 -21.81 -3.16
C LEU A 480 23.63 -22.26 -4.16
N ASP A 481 24.09 -23.52 -4.06
CA ASP A 481 25.13 -24.04 -4.95
C ASP A 481 24.67 -24.14 -6.41
N LYS A 482 23.36 -24.12 -6.65
CA LYS A 482 22.74 -24.13 -7.99
C LYS A 482 22.62 -22.74 -8.62
N THR A 483 22.79 -21.67 -7.85
CA THR A 483 22.66 -20.31 -8.39
C THR A 483 23.93 -19.92 -9.13
N GLU A 484 23.79 -19.06 -10.14
CA GLU A 484 24.92 -18.42 -10.83
C GLU A 484 25.30 -17.08 -10.19
N SER A 485 24.82 -16.78 -8.98
CA SER A 485 25.12 -15.52 -8.30
C SER A 485 26.55 -15.50 -7.80
N ASP A 486 27.20 -14.35 -7.99
CA ASP A 486 28.54 -14.07 -7.48
C ASP A 486 28.53 -13.42 -6.10
N TRP A 487 27.39 -12.84 -5.70
CA TRP A 487 27.24 -12.11 -4.45
C TRP A 487 26.17 -12.76 -3.57
N VAL A 488 26.31 -12.58 -2.26
CA VAL A 488 25.25 -12.92 -1.30
C VAL A 488 25.04 -11.78 -0.29
N VAL A 489 23.77 -11.45 -0.05
CA VAL A 489 23.32 -10.52 0.99
C VAL A 489 22.68 -11.29 2.12
N ILE A 490 23.08 -10.97 3.35
CA ILE A 490 22.73 -11.72 4.55
C ILE A 490 22.18 -10.78 5.62
N ASP A 491 21.15 -11.22 6.33
CA ASP A 491 20.84 -10.72 7.67
C ASP A 491 20.60 -11.90 8.62
N LEU A 492 20.99 -11.74 9.89
CA LEU A 492 20.93 -12.81 10.89
C LEU A 492 19.70 -12.69 11.79
N TYR A 493 18.64 -12.03 11.31
CA TYR A 493 17.39 -11.82 12.05
C TYR A 493 16.78 -13.13 12.55
N THR A 494 16.93 -14.21 11.78
CA THR A 494 16.38 -15.52 12.08
C THR A 494 16.93 -16.13 13.38
N LEU A 495 18.17 -15.77 13.76
CA LEU A 495 18.80 -16.25 15.00
C LEU A 495 18.09 -15.74 16.25
N THR A 496 17.57 -14.51 16.18
CA THR A 496 17.01 -13.85 17.36
C THR A 496 15.53 -13.62 17.27
N ALA A 497 14.88 -13.77 16.11
CA ALA A 497 13.54 -13.21 15.96
C ALA A 497 12.42 -14.13 15.53
N LEU A 498 12.71 -15.31 15.00
CA LEU A 498 11.67 -16.21 14.52
C LEU A 498 11.15 -17.15 15.59
N SER A 499 9.96 -17.69 15.32
CA SER A 499 9.53 -18.94 15.94
C SER A 499 10.46 -20.05 15.44
N ILE A 500 11.48 -20.33 16.23
CA ILE A 500 12.37 -21.46 16.02
C ILE A 500 11.67 -22.69 16.60
N PHE A 501 11.74 -23.79 15.87
CA PHE A 501 11.09 -25.04 16.21
C PHE A 501 12.06 -26.19 16.21
N LYS A 502 11.79 -27.14 17.10
CA LYS A 502 12.46 -28.42 17.21
C LYS A 502 11.48 -29.52 16.79
N LEU A 503 11.84 -30.28 15.76
CA LEU A 503 11.14 -31.51 15.35
C LEU A 503 12.13 -32.66 15.45
N HIS A 504 11.92 -33.54 16.43
CA HIS A 504 12.93 -34.50 16.88
C HIS A 504 14.22 -33.77 17.28
N GLU A 505 15.37 -34.07 16.66
CA GLU A 505 16.65 -33.38 16.93
C GLU A 505 16.92 -32.18 16.00
N LYS A 506 16.00 -31.89 15.08
CA LYS A 506 16.24 -30.86 14.06
C LYS A 506 15.62 -29.53 14.41
N ILE A 507 16.45 -28.49 14.31
CA ILE A 507 16.07 -27.10 14.50
C ILE A 507 15.83 -26.43 13.14
N TYR A 508 14.74 -25.68 13.03
CA TYR A 508 14.39 -24.90 11.85
C TYR A 508 13.54 -23.70 12.25
N CYS A 509 13.40 -22.71 11.38
CA CYS A 509 12.43 -21.64 11.57
C CYS A 509 11.22 -21.80 10.65
N ASP A 510 10.05 -21.43 11.18
CA ASP A 510 8.77 -21.41 10.48
C ASP A 510 8.03 -20.11 10.80
N ASN A 511 7.80 -19.31 9.75
CA ASN A 511 7.08 -18.05 9.86
C ASN A 511 5.62 -18.31 10.25
N GLN A 512 5.10 -17.59 11.24
CA GLN A 512 3.69 -17.70 11.67
C GLN A 512 3.24 -19.10 12.16
N ASN A 513 4.16 -20.06 12.33
CA ASN A 513 3.91 -21.41 12.84
C ASN A 513 2.95 -22.23 11.96
N PHE A 514 2.91 -21.96 10.65
CA PHE A 514 1.92 -22.57 9.75
C PHE A 514 2.15 -24.07 9.56
N CYS A 515 3.42 -24.48 9.48
CA CYS A 515 3.82 -25.86 9.25
C CYS A 515 4.11 -26.58 10.57
N SER A 516 4.80 -25.92 11.50
CA SER A 516 5.28 -26.50 12.75
C SER A 516 4.17 -27.06 13.63
N LYS A 517 3.00 -26.41 13.68
CA LYS A 517 1.84 -26.93 14.40
C LYS A 517 1.32 -28.26 13.85
N LYS A 518 1.36 -28.44 12.52
CA LYS A 518 0.90 -29.67 11.85
C LYS A 518 1.85 -30.83 12.08
N PHE A 519 3.14 -30.53 12.22
CA PHE A 519 4.18 -31.53 12.50
C PHE A 519 4.30 -31.89 13.99
N GLY A 520 3.59 -31.20 14.89
CA GLY A 520 3.78 -31.37 16.33
C GLY A 520 5.15 -30.88 16.83
N ALA A 521 5.77 -29.93 16.14
CA ALA A 521 7.09 -29.42 16.51
C ALA A 521 7.01 -28.49 17.75
N SER A 522 8.01 -28.59 18.62
CA SER A 522 8.09 -27.78 19.84
C SER A 522 8.74 -26.43 19.55
N LYS A 523 8.16 -25.34 20.06
CA LYS A 523 8.76 -24.01 19.94
C LYS A 523 9.92 -23.87 20.92
N VAL A 524 11.07 -23.41 20.43
CA VAL A 524 12.29 -23.21 21.23
C VAL A 524 12.82 -21.78 21.08
N THR A 525 13.72 -21.40 21.97
CA THR A 525 14.47 -20.13 21.91
C THR A 525 15.94 -20.47 21.84
N LEU A 526 16.62 -20.03 20.77
CA LEU A 526 17.97 -20.49 20.43
C LEU A 526 18.96 -20.34 21.59
N HIS A 527 19.08 -19.13 22.16
CA HIS A 527 20.00 -18.82 23.25
C HIS A 527 19.62 -19.44 24.60
N LYS A 528 18.47 -20.13 24.68
CA LYS A 528 18.06 -20.92 25.86
C LYS A 528 18.30 -22.42 25.66
N GLU A 529 18.30 -22.88 24.41
CA GLU A 529 18.53 -24.28 24.03
C GLU A 529 20.02 -24.58 23.83
N PHE A 530 20.79 -23.59 23.35
CA PHE A 530 22.20 -23.77 22.99
C PHE A 530 23.08 -22.73 23.70
N THR A 531 24.29 -23.17 24.02
CA THR A 531 25.38 -22.31 24.51
C THR A 531 25.90 -21.41 23.39
N ASP A 532 26.53 -20.29 23.75
CA ASP A 532 27.16 -19.41 22.79
C ASP A 532 28.26 -20.13 22.00
N GLU A 533 29.02 -21.03 22.64
CA GLU A 533 30.07 -21.82 21.98
C GLU A 533 29.49 -22.70 20.86
N GLN A 534 28.34 -23.34 21.09
CA GLN A 534 27.66 -24.15 20.08
C GLN A 534 27.16 -23.28 18.92
N ILE A 535 26.55 -22.13 19.22
CA ILE A 535 26.04 -21.20 18.20
C ILE A 535 27.21 -20.62 17.39
N PHE A 536 28.29 -20.20 18.03
CA PHE A 536 29.49 -19.69 17.38
C PHE A 536 30.15 -20.74 16.49
N ALA A 537 30.21 -22.01 16.92
CA ALA A 537 30.75 -23.09 16.08
C ALA A 537 29.94 -23.28 14.79
N GLU A 538 28.60 -23.23 14.87
CA GLU A 538 27.73 -23.31 13.69
C GLU A 538 27.85 -22.07 12.79
N LEU A 539 27.96 -20.87 13.38
CA LEU A 539 28.21 -19.63 12.62
C LEU A 539 29.56 -19.64 11.93
N ASP A 540 30.61 -20.18 12.56
CA ASP A 540 31.94 -20.33 11.96
C ASP A 540 31.88 -21.28 10.76
N ARG A 541 31.14 -22.40 10.85
CA ARG A 541 30.91 -23.31 9.71
C ARG A 541 30.13 -22.63 8.59
N PHE A 542 29.10 -21.86 8.91
CA PHE A 542 28.33 -21.13 7.91
C PHE A 542 29.17 -20.06 7.21
N ALA A 543 29.97 -19.30 7.96
CA ALA A 543 30.92 -18.33 7.41
C ALA A 543 31.94 -19.02 6.49
N ALA A 544 32.49 -20.16 6.89
CA ALA A 544 33.42 -20.94 6.06
C ALA A 544 32.78 -21.42 4.75
N TYR A 545 31.52 -21.90 4.80
CA TYR A 545 30.77 -22.29 3.60
C TYR A 545 30.59 -21.11 2.64
N LEU A 546 30.13 -19.96 3.14
CA LEU A 546 29.90 -18.78 2.32
C LEU A 546 31.18 -18.24 1.70
N ARG A 547 32.28 -18.19 2.47
CA ARG A 547 33.60 -17.79 1.94
C ARG A 547 34.09 -18.74 0.86
N LYS A 548 33.84 -20.05 1.01
CA LYS A 548 34.16 -21.03 -0.02
C LYS A 548 33.36 -20.80 -1.31
N ARG A 549 32.08 -20.41 -1.20
CA ARG A 549 31.18 -20.24 -2.35
C ARG A 549 31.27 -18.86 -3.02
N TYR A 550 31.46 -17.79 -2.25
CA TYR A 550 31.38 -16.39 -2.72
C TYR A 550 32.68 -15.60 -2.56
N GLY A 551 33.70 -16.15 -1.88
CA GLY A 551 34.92 -15.41 -1.56
C GLY A 551 34.62 -14.18 -0.71
N ASP A 552 35.09 -13.01 -1.19
CA ASP A 552 34.93 -11.71 -0.52
C ASP A 552 33.60 -11.00 -0.83
N LYS A 553 32.76 -11.60 -1.69
CA LYS A 553 31.51 -11.02 -2.21
C LYS A 553 30.32 -11.31 -1.29
N ILE A 554 30.48 -11.01 0.00
CA ILE A 554 29.48 -11.27 1.05
C ILE A 554 29.13 -9.94 1.71
N ILE A 555 27.84 -9.61 1.77
CA ILE A 555 27.31 -8.40 2.43
C ILE A 555 26.43 -8.83 3.60
N LEU A 556 26.70 -8.31 4.79
CA LEU A 556 25.93 -8.50 6.00
C LEU A 556 25.24 -7.19 6.38
N ILE A 557 23.92 -7.23 6.59
CA ILE A 557 23.12 -6.10 7.06
C ILE A 557 22.79 -6.35 8.53
N LYS A 558 23.16 -5.40 9.40
CA LYS A 558 22.76 -5.43 10.81
C LYS A 558 21.27 -5.14 10.92
N HIS A 559 20.58 -5.86 11.80
CA HIS A 559 19.23 -5.55 12.24
C HIS A 559 19.22 -5.18 13.72
N LYS A 560 18.14 -4.58 14.21
CA LYS A 560 17.90 -4.34 15.64
C LYS A 560 16.41 -4.19 15.90
N ARG A 561 15.93 -4.67 17.03
CA ARG A 561 14.55 -4.45 17.46
C ARG A 561 14.42 -3.09 18.12
N MET A 562 13.59 -2.23 17.53
CA MET A 562 13.36 -0.88 17.97
C MET A 562 12.33 -0.82 19.09
N GLU A 563 12.61 0.03 20.07
CA GLU A 563 11.70 0.33 21.17
C GLU A 563 10.67 1.41 20.80
N HIS A 564 11.00 2.23 19.80
CA HIS A 564 10.21 3.36 19.35
C HIS A 564 9.88 3.22 17.87
N TYR A 565 8.76 3.82 17.48
CA TYR A 565 8.30 3.85 16.10
C TYR A 565 7.66 5.19 15.76
N LEU A 566 7.54 5.46 14.46
CA LEU A 566 6.75 6.57 13.94
C LEU A 566 5.35 6.09 13.58
N ASP A 567 4.32 6.77 14.10
CA ASP A 567 2.93 6.50 13.72
C ASP A 567 2.59 7.04 12.31
N PHE A 568 1.37 6.80 11.85
CA PHE A 568 0.86 7.35 10.57
C PHE A 568 0.96 8.88 10.44
N GLU A 569 1.20 9.62 11.52
CA GLU A 569 1.41 11.07 11.50
C GLU A 569 2.87 11.50 11.51
N GLY A 570 3.79 10.53 11.54
CA GLY A 570 5.20 10.76 11.77
C GLY A 570 5.48 11.19 13.21
N LYS A 571 4.55 10.96 14.15
CA LYS A 571 4.79 11.21 15.58
C LYS A 571 5.45 10.00 16.21
N LEU A 572 6.40 10.28 17.08
CA LEU A 572 7.13 9.27 17.83
C LEU A 572 6.21 8.61 18.86
N LYS A 573 6.19 7.29 18.84
CA LYS A 573 5.50 6.42 19.78
C LYS A 573 6.47 5.37 20.30
N ARG A 574 6.07 4.72 21.39
CA ARG A 574 6.78 3.59 21.98
C ARG A 574 5.95 2.33 21.78
N PHE A 575 6.62 1.21 21.52
CA PHE A 575 5.95 -0.08 21.52
C PHE A 575 5.43 -0.45 22.92
N GLY A 576 4.53 -1.43 22.98
CA GLY A 576 4.01 -1.96 24.23
C GLY A 576 5.08 -2.63 25.09
N GLN A 577 4.73 -2.90 26.36
CA GLN A 577 5.69 -3.48 27.33
C GLN A 577 6.21 -4.85 26.88
N LYS A 578 5.39 -5.64 26.19
CA LYS A 578 5.75 -6.95 25.68
C LYS A 578 6.88 -6.85 24.65
N GLU A 579 6.72 -6.00 23.65
CA GLU A 579 7.71 -5.76 22.60
C GLU A 579 8.98 -5.12 23.16
N TYR A 580 8.84 -4.22 24.14
CA TYR A 580 9.98 -3.64 24.84
C TYR A 580 10.82 -4.71 25.53
N ASN A 581 10.19 -5.57 26.35
CA ASN A 581 10.89 -6.66 27.04
C ASN A 581 11.58 -7.61 26.04
N ASP A 582 10.89 -7.96 24.95
CA ASP A 582 11.42 -8.84 23.90
C ASP A 582 12.57 -8.19 23.12
N SER A 583 12.61 -6.86 23.01
CA SER A 583 13.72 -6.12 22.40
C SER A 583 14.94 -6.08 23.32
N THR A 584 14.73 -5.76 24.59
CA THR A 584 15.79 -5.72 25.62
C THR A 584 16.44 -7.09 25.83
N GLU A 585 15.65 -8.17 25.82
CA GLU A 585 16.19 -9.53 25.95
C GLU A 585 17.04 -9.92 24.73
N ARG A 586 16.58 -9.62 23.50
CA ARG A 586 17.14 -10.23 22.28
C ARG A 586 18.17 -9.39 21.54
N ASN A 587 18.16 -8.06 21.68
CA ASN A 587 19.15 -7.20 21.04
C ASN A 587 20.60 -7.53 21.46
N PRO A 588 20.92 -7.84 22.74
CA PRO A 588 22.28 -8.22 23.13
C PRO A 588 22.79 -9.48 22.42
N TYR A 589 21.94 -10.50 22.24
CA TYR A 589 22.30 -11.71 21.50
C TYR A 589 22.47 -11.43 20.01
N ASN A 590 21.64 -10.56 19.47
CA ASN A 590 21.75 -10.13 18.08
C ASN A 590 23.11 -9.46 17.81
N ASP A 591 23.49 -8.47 18.63
CA ASP A 591 24.77 -7.80 18.50
C ASP A 591 25.92 -8.80 18.66
N ARG A 592 25.82 -9.70 19.64
CA ARG A 592 26.81 -10.74 19.90
C ARG A 592 27.03 -11.66 18.69
N TYR A 593 25.97 -12.26 18.16
CA TYR A 593 26.06 -13.21 17.04
C TYR A 593 26.42 -12.54 15.71
N THR A 594 25.86 -11.35 15.46
CA THR A 594 26.15 -10.58 14.23
C THR A 594 27.61 -10.11 14.20
N ASN A 595 28.13 -9.58 15.30
CA ASN A 595 29.53 -9.13 15.37
C ASN A 595 30.52 -10.30 15.28
N HIS A 596 30.20 -11.44 15.92
CA HIS A 596 31.01 -12.66 15.78
C HIS A 596 31.07 -13.14 14.33
N PHE A 597 29.92 -13.28 13.69
CA PHE A 597 29.84 -13.69 12.29
C PHE A 597 30.56 -12.72 11.35
N ALA A 598 30.36 -11.41 11.51
CA ALA A 598 31.04 -10.39 10.70
C ALA A 598 32.56 -10.52 10.77
N LYS A 599 33.10 -10.68 11.99
CA LYS A 599 34.54 -10.85 12.23
C LYS A 599 35.10 -12.12 11.58
N LYS A 600 34.36 -13.23 11.65
CA LYS A 600 34.78 -14.54 11.13
C LYS A 600 34.66 -14.65 9.62
N CYS A 601 33.59 -14.08 9.08
CA CYS A 601 33.30 -14.09 7.66
C CYS A 601 34.20 -13.11 6.88
N GLY A 602 34.54 -11.96 7.46
CA GLY A 602 35.29 -10.92 6.74
C GLY A 602 34.45 -10.22 5.67
N CYS A 603 33.13 -10.23 5.82
CA CYS A 603 32.17 -9.67 4.88
C CYS A 603 32.17 -8.13 4.91
N TYR A 604 31.56 -7.52 3.88
CA TYR A 604 31.11 -6.14 3.96
C TYR A 604 29.97 -6.03 4.97
N TYR A 605 30.10 -5.18 5.98
CA TYR A 605 29.17 -5.05 7.09
C TYR A 605 28.50 -3.67 7.10
N ILE A 606 27.17 -3.65 6.97
CA ILE A 606 26.34 -2.45 6.98
C ILE A 606 25.68 -2.32 8.36
N ASP A 607 26.17 -1.38 9.18
CA ASP A 607 25.74 -1.09 10.55
C ASP A 607 25.25 0.36 10.66
N ILE A 608 24.09 0.64 10.07
CA ILE A 608 23.45 1.97 10.16
C ILE A 608 22.12 1.94 10.92
N VAL A 609 21.65 0.75 11.33
CA VAL A 609 20.29 0.53 11.83
C VAL A 609 19.96 1.35 13.08
N ASP A 610 20.95 1.58 13.95
CA ASP A 610 20.81 2.35 15.19
C ASP A 610 20.41 3.83 14.98
N GLN A 611 20.54 4.33 13.74
CA GLN A 611 20.21 5.70 13.36
C GLN A 611 18.79 5.84 12.80
N PHE A 612 17.99 4.77 12.83
CA PHE A 612 16.64 4.72 12.28
C PHE A 612 15.63 4.19 13.31
N LEU A 613 14.36 4.48 13.07
CA LEU A 613 13.22 4.01 13.85
C LEU A 613 12.43 2.96 13.07
N SER A 614 11.59 2.20 13.79
CA SER A 614 10.48 1.49 13.16
C SER A 614 9.43 2.47 12.64
N ASP A 615 8.67 2.06 11.64
CA ASP A 615 7.67 2.93 11.00
C ASP A 615 6.35 2.18 10.73
N GLU A 616 5.22 2.73 11.19
CA GLU A 616 3.88 2.25 10.80
C GLU A 616 3.64 2.38 9.29
N MET A 617 4.40 3.29 8.67
CA MET A 617 4.49 3.53 7.26
C MET A 617 5.52 2.60 6.57
N ASN A 618 5.91 1.48 7.17
CA ASN A 618 6.62 0.44 6.45
C ASN A 618 5.68 -0.37 5.52
N LEU A 619 6.22 -0.90 4.41
CA LEU A 619 5.50 -1.75 3.45
C LEU A 619 4.92 -3.03 4.09
N LEU A 620 5.57 -3.58 5.12
CA LEU A 620 5.17 -4.81 5.81
C LEU A 620 4.49 -4.53 7.16
N TYR A 621 3.87 -3.37 7.33
CA TYR A 621 3.21 -2.93 8.57
C TYR A 621 4.19 -2.71 9.73
N LEU A 622 3.64 -2.25 10.85
CA LEU A 622 4.44 -1.98 12.05
C LEU A 622 5.01 -3.27 12.63
N ASN A 623 6.33 -3.28 12.82
CA ASN A 623 7.06 -4.29 13.59
C ASN A 623 8.31 -3.65 14.19
N THR A 624 8.86 -4.22 15.25
CA THR A 624 10.10 -3.73 15.88
C THR A 624 11.32 -3.81 14.96
N VAL A 625 11.25 -4.52 13.83
CA VAL A 625 12.33 -4.55 12.82
C VAL A 625 11.93 -4.02 11.43
N HIS A 626 10.77 -3.37 11.33
CA HIS A 626 10.31 -2.75 10.09
C HIS A 626 10.61 -1.25 10.11
N TYR A 627 11.77 -0.87 9.59
CA TYR A 627 12.31 0.48 9.67
C TYR A 627 11.67 1.47 8.69
N GLU A 628 12.03 2.74 8.84
CA GLU A 628 11.78 3.82 7.87
C GLU A 628 12.21 3.46 6.43
N ASN A 629 11.52 3.99 5.43
CA ASN A 629 11.86 3.79 4.01
C ASN A 629 13.29 4.27 3.68
N GLU A 630 13.72 5.33 4.34
CA GLU A 630 15.04 5.92 4.21
C GLU A 630 16.15 4.92 4.61
N PHE A 631 15.93 4.05 5.61
CA PHE A 631 16.89 3.00 5.98
C PHE A 631 17.17 2.08 4.78
N TYR A 632 16.11 1.55 4.17
CA TYR A 632 16.23 0.60 3.06
C TYR A 632 16.81 1.24 1.80
N THR A 633 16.50 2.51 1.57
CA THR A 633 17.08 3.30 0.48
C THR A 633 18.59 3.44 0.65
N GLU A 634 19.05 3.76 1.86
CA GLU A 634 20.49 3.91 2.15
C GLU A 634 21.23 2.58 2.13
N VAL A 635 20.66 1.52 2.71
CA VAL A 635 21.21 0.16 2.59
C VAL A 635 21.38 -0.21 1.11
N CYS A 636 20.38 0.08 0.27
CA CYS A 636 20.47 -0.17 -1.17
C CYS A 636 21.58 0.64 -1.86
N LYS A 637 21.75 1.93 -1.53
CA LYS A 637 22.85 2.74 -2.07
C LYS A 637 24.22 2.17 -1.67
N ILE A 638 24.39 1.77 -0.41
CA ILE A 638 25.63 1.18 0.09
C ILE A 638 25.90 -0.16 -0.60
N MET A 639 24.90 -1.03 -0.75
CA MET A 639 25.05 -2.29 -1.49
C MET A 639 25.50 -2.06 -2.94
N ARG A 640 24.93 -1.06 -3.63
CA ARG A 640 25.36 -0.70 -4.99
C ARG A 640 26.83 -0.29 -5.01
N HIS A 641 27.23 0.62 -4.14
CA HIS A 641 28.62 1.06 -4.03
C HIS A 641 29.57 -0.12 -3.77
N ILE A 642 29.22 -1.02 -2.85
CA ILE A 642 29.99 -2.25 -2.58
C ILE A 642 30.12 -3.12 -3.85
N ILE A 643 29.02 -3.35 -4.56
CA ILE A 643 28.99 -4.23 -5.73
C ILE A 643 29.73 -3.62 -6.92
N SER A 644 29.57 -2.31 -7.16
CA SER A 644 30.17 -1.63 -8.31
C SER A 644 31.65 -1.32 -8.10
N GLU A 645 32.05 -0.91 -6.90
CA GLU A 645 33.38 -0.36 -6.65
C GLU A 645 34.27 -1.26 -5.80
N GLN A 646 33.69 -2.25 -5.09
CA GLN A 646 34.41 -3.17 -4.20
C GLN A 646 35.44 -2.45 -3.29
N PRO A 647 34.98 -1.45 -2.51
CA PRO A 647 35.87 -0.60 -1.74
C PRO A 647 36.67 -1.41 -0.71
N ASN A 648 37.85 -0.89 -0.33
CA ASN A 648 38.64 -1.44 0.77
C ASN A 648 37.92 -1.33 2.13
N GLN A 649 37.04 -0.36 2.28
CA GLN A 649 36.20 -0.21 3.47
C GLN A 649 35.24 -1.40 3.59
N ARG A 650 35.39 -2.18 4.66
CA ARG A 650 34.53 -3.34 4.94
C ARG A 650 33.41 -3.05 5.95
N HIS A 651 33.46 -1.94 6.68
CA HIS A 651 32.46 -1.60 7.69
C HIS A 651 31.85 -0.23 7.42
N PHE A 652 30.54 -0.18 7.21
CA PHE A 652 29.78 1.03 6.88
C PHE A 652 28.86 1.40 8.05
N THR A 653 29.15 2.52 8.71
CA THR A 653 28.41 3.01 9.88
C THR A 653 27.71 4.35 9.64
N THR A 654 27.83 4.89 8.43
CA THR A 654 27.23 6.17 8.02
C THR A 654 26.47 6.00 6.71
N TYR A 655 25.61 6.96 6.41
CA TYR A 655 24.81 7.01 5.19
C TYR A 655 24.77 8.44 4.62
N ASP A 656 24.12 8.61 3.48
CA ASP A 656 24.09 9.87 2.72
C ASP A 656 23.67 11.08 3.56
N SER A 657 24.50 12.13 3.55
CA SER A 657 24.31 13.36 4.32
C SER A 657 23.01 14.09 3.96
N LEU A 658 22.61 14.07 2.68
CA LEU A 658 21.37 14.69 2.24
C LEU A 658 20.14 13.94 2.80
N THR A 659 20.14 12.60 2.76
CA THR A 659 19.12 11.78 3.44
C THR A 659 19.08 12.11 4.94
N LYS A 660 20.23 12.21 5.61
CA LYS A 660 20.32 12.55 7.03
C LYS A 660 19.64 13.89 7.34
N ILE A 661 19.98 14.96 6.60
CA ILE A 661 19.44 16.30 6.85
C ILE A 661 17.93 16.37 6.60
N ARG A 662 17.46 15.75 5.51
CA ARG A 662 16.03 15.67 5.21
C ARG A 662 15.27 14.91 6.31
N ARG A 663 15.87 13.84 6.86
CA ARG A 663 15.32 13.12 8.00
C ARG A 663 15.25 13.98 9.26
N ILE A 664 16.31 14.74 9.59
CA ILE A 664 16.29 15.67 10.74
C ILE A 664 15.13 16.67 10.59
N ALA A 665 15.00 17.33 9.44
CA ALA A 665 13.91 18.28 9.19
C ALA A 665 12.52 17.62 9.37
N LYS A 666 12.31 16.46 8.74
CA LYS A 666 11.05 15.69 8.81
C LYS A 666 10.70 15.31 10.25
N LEU A 667 11.66 14.77 11.00
CA LEU A 667 11.45 14.28 12.36
C LEU A 667 11.25 15.43 13.36
N ASN A 668 12.06 16.49 13.27
CA ASN A 668 11.97 17.65 14.15
C ASN A 668 10.65 18.42 13.95
N ALA A 669 10.15 18.50 12.70
CA ALA A 669 8.87 19.14 12.41
C ALA A 669 7.67 18.48 13.12
N LYS A 670 7.72 17.15 13.31
CA LYS A 670 6.63 16.37 13.91
C LYS A 670 6.85 16.10 15.40
N ASN A 671 8.08 16.20 15.87
CA ASN A 671 8.48 15.81 17.22
C ASN A 671 9.53 16.79 17.79
N PRO A 672 9.21 18.08 17.87
CA PRO A 672 10.17 19.11 18.25
C PRO A 672 10.76 18.82 19.64
N GLY A 673 12.08 18.90 19.76
CA GLY A 673 12.78 18.76 21.04
C GLY A 673 12.89 17.32 21.58
N SER A 674 12.44 16.30 20.85
CA SER A 674 12.48 14.90 21.33
C SER A 674 13.91 14.39 21.59
N PRO A 675 14.25 13.98 22.83
CA PRO A 675 15.56 13.42 23.14
C PRO A 675 15.83 12.08 22.45
N VAL A 676 14.78 11.30 22.16
CA VAL A 676 14.91 10.03 21.43
C VAL A 676 15.38 10.30 20.00
N ILE A 677 14.80 11.30 19.33
CA ILE A 677 15.15 11.63 17.94
C ILE A 677 16.56 12.20 17.87
N LYS A 678 16.94 13.09 18.80
CA LYS A 678 18.31 13.63 18.84
C LYS A 678 19.36 12.52 18.93
N ARG A 679 19.11 11.49 19.75
CA ARG A 679 20.03 10.34 19.92
C ARG A 679 20.22 9.46 18.68
N LEU A 680 19.37 9.58 17.66
CA LEU A 680 19.52 8.83 16.40
C LEU A 680 20.64 9.40 15.52
N PHE A 681 21.04 10.64 15.77
CA PHE A 681 22.05 11.33 14.98
C PHE A 681 23.36 11.39 15.77
N PRO A 682 24.52 11.29 15.09
CA PRO A 682 25.80 11.55 15.72
C PRO A 682 25.75 12.96 16.36
N ASN A 683 26.07 13.14 17.64
CA ASN A 683 25.98 14.46 18.29
C ASN A 683 27.15 15.38 17.84
N GLY A 684 27.10 15.90 16.61
CA GLY A 684 28.02 16.91 16.10
C GLY A 684 27.45 18.34 16.19
N TRP A 685 28.32 19.35 16.09
CA TRP A 685 27.90 20.76 16.14
C TRP A 685 26.83 21.11 15.09
N LEU A 686 26.93 20.53 13.90
CA LEU A 686 25.96 20.74 12.84
C LEU A 686 24.63 20.05 13.15
N ASP A 687 24.64 18.83 13.68
CA ASP A 687 23.43 18.14 14.13
C ASP A 687 22.68 18.95 15.19
N GLU A 688 23.40 19.47 16.20
CA GLU A 688 22.82 20.32 17.24
C GLU A 688 22.19 21.59 16.67
N LEU A 689 22.86 22.23 15.72
CA LEU A 689 22.37 23.42 15.03
C LEU A 689 21.11 23.12 14.21
N LEU A 690 21.09 22.01 13.47
CA LEU A 690 19.93 21.61 12.66
C LEU A 690 18.67 21.37 13.49
N PHE A 691 18.81 20.90 14.74
CA PHE A 691 17.67 20.75 15.65
C PHE A 691 17.13 22.08 16.21
N LYS A 692 17.93 23.15 16.20
CA LYS A 692 17.54 24.49 16.62
C LYS A 692 16.86 25.29 15.51
N LEU A 693 17.20 24.99 14.26
CA LEU A 693 16.64 25.67 13.09
C LEU A 693 15.18 25.24 12.81
N PRO A 694 14.33 26.13 12.25
CA PRO A 694 13.03 25.75 11.76
C PRO A 694 13.13 24.65 10.69
N ALA A 695 12.29 23.62 10.79
CA ALA A 695 12.36 22.45 9.90
C ALA A 695 12.22 22.82 8.41
N LYS A 696 11.43 23.84 8.09
CA LYS A 696 11.30 24.35 6.72
C LYS A 696 12.64 24.90 6.20
N THR A 697 13.33 25.70 7.01
CA THR A 697 14.65 26.24 6.68
C THR A 697 15.68 25.14 6.43
N VAL A 698 15.70 24.10 7.28
CA VAL A 698 16.58 22.94 7.08
C VAL A 698 16.25 22.21 5.77
N SER A 699 14.96 22.07 5.44
CA SER A 699 14.51 21.43 4.21
C SER A 699 14.89 22.24 2.95
N ASP A 700 14.68 23.55 2.98
CA ASP A 700 14.93 24.46 1.85
C ASP A 700 16.43 24.53 1.51
N HIS A 701 17.31 24.32 2.50
CA HIS A 701 18.77 24.36 2.35
C HIS A 701 19.46 22.99 2.43
N ALA A 702 18.71 21.88 2.33
CA ALA A 702 19.25 20.55 2.63
C ALA A 702 20.48 20.15 1.79
N ALA A 703 20.54 20.55 0.51
CA ALA A 703 21.66 20.22 -0.38
C ALA A 703 22.94 21.01 -0.07
N ASP A 704 22.81 22.27 0.37
CA ASP A 704 23.95 23.06 0.80
C ASP A 704 24.47 22.57 2.16
N LEU A 705 23.56 22.26 3.09
CA LEU A 705 23.90 21.68 4.39
C LEU A 705 24.57 20.30 4.25
N ALA A 706 24.18 19.50 3.26
CA ALA A 706 24.77 18.19 3.01
C ALA A 706 26.24 18.32 2.59
N ARG A 707 26.55 19.30 1.74
CA ARG A 707 27.95 19.60 1.35
C ARG A 707 28.81 19.93 2.56
N LEU A 708 28.30 20.67 3.55
CA LEU A 708 29.05 20.95 4.78
C LEU A 708 29.41 19.68 5.58
N TYR A 709 28.52 18.68 5.58
CA TYR A 709 28.81 17.37 6.17
C TYR A 709 29.90 16.63 5.39
N ASP A 710 29.77 16.60 4.07
CA ASP A 710 30.64 15.84 3.19
C ASP A 710 32.06 16.43 3.18
N GLU A 711 32.18 17.75 3.30
CA GLU A 711 33.46 18.47 3.47
C GLU A 711 34.05 18.37 4.89
N ARG A 712 33.38 17.66 5.81
CA ARG A 712 33.81 17.40 7.20
C ARG A 712 34.24 18.67 7.95
N CYS A 713 33.45 19.74 7.82
CA CYS A 713 33.72 20.99 8.52
C CYS A 713 33.77 20.78 10.05
N PRO A 714 34.92 20.96 10.72
CA PRO A 714 35.08 20.59 12.13
C PRO A 714 34.38 21.56 13.09
N SER A 715 34.01 22.75 12.62
CA SER A 715 33.39 23.79 13.43
C SER A 715 32.56 24.75 12.60
N PHE A 716 31.67 25.47 13.27
CA PHE A 716 30.90 26.58 12.69
C PHE A 716 31.80 27.61 11.99
N ALA A 717 32.92 28.02 12.61
CA ALA A 717 33.87 28.96 12.03
C ALA A 717 34.54 28.45 10.73
N SER A 718 34.66 27.12 10.57
CA SER A 718 35.17 26.52 9.33
C SER A 718 34.10 26.50 8.24
N ALA A 719 32.85 26.19 8.60
CA ALA A 719 31.72 26.29 7.68
C ALA A 719 31.48 27.74 7.21
N GLN A 720 31.63 28.73 8.09
CA GLN A 720 31.50 30.14 7.70
C GLN A 720 32.52 30.55 6.64
N ARG A 721 33.79 30.14 6.80
CA ARG A 721 34.85 30.42 5.81
C ARG A 721 34.57 29.76 4.47
N LEU A 722 34.11 28.52 4.49
CA LEU A 722 33.75 27.76 3.30
C LEU A 722 32.59 28.41 2.54
N LEU A 723 31.49 28.74 3.25
CA LEU A 723 30.31 29.36 2.65
C LEU A 723 30.60 30.77 2.13
N ALA A 724 31.44 31.53 2.83
CA ALA A 724 31.90 32.83 2.36
C ALA A 724 32.72 32.71 1.07
N ALA A 725 33.62 31.72 0.98
CA ALA A 725 34.39 31.44 -0.23
C ALA A 725 33.52 30.97 -1.41
N GLN A 726 32.40 30.29 -1.13
CA GLN A 726 31.42 29.84 -2.13
C GLN A 726 30.36 30.90 -2.48
N GLY A 727 30.39 32.09 -1.86
CA GLY A 727 29.40 33.15 -2.09
C GLY A 727 27.99 32.83 -1.56
N ASN A 728 27.82 31.86 -0.65
CA ASN A 728 26.52 31.44 -0.15
C ASN A 728 26.07 32.25 1.08
N ALA A 729 25.87 33.56 0.88
CA ALA A 729 25.52 34.50 1.94
C ALA A 729 24.20 34.14 2.66
N LYS A 730 23.21 33.60 1.91
CA LYS A 730 21.91 33.22 2.49
C LYS A 730 22.03 32.08 3.50
N LEU A 731 22.82 31.04 3.20
CA LEU A 731 23.01 29.95 4.14
C LEU A 731 23.83 30.41 5.36
N LEU A 732 24.78 31.32 5.16
CA LEU A 732 25.57 31.90 6.24
C LEU A 732 24.69 32.65 7.25
N ASP A 733 23.71 33.42 6.78
CA ASP A 733 22.74 34.12 7.62
C ASP A 733 21.87 33.13 8.43
N VAL A 734 21.36 32.10 7.75
CA VAL A 734 20.56 31.02 8.37
C VAL A 734 21.32 30.33 9.50
N LEU A 735 22.58 29.96 9.26
CA LEU A 735 23.40 29.27 10.25
C LEU A 735 23.77 30.21 11.41
N SER A 736 23.98 31.49 11.14
CA SER A 736 24.29 32.51 12.16
C SER A 736 23.10 32.85 13.06
N GLU A 737 21.87 32.76 12.54
CA GLU A 737 20.65 32.89 13.33
C GLU A 737 20.47 31.70 14.27
N GLY A 738 20.62 30.47 13.76
CA GLY A 738 20.52 29.26 14.58
C GLY A 738 21.62 29.10 15.64
N ALA A 739 22.79 29.71 15.42
CA ALA A 739 23.89 29.71 16.40
C ALA A 739 23.66 30.67 17.59
N LYS A 740 22.77 31.66 17.43
CA LYS A 740 22.41 32.63 18.48
C LYS A 740 21.33 32.09 19.42
N THR A 741 20.51 31.15 18.94
CA THR A 741 19.50 30.39 19.71
C THR A 741 20.11 29.15 20.34
#